data_AF-A0A8C7DCZ5-F1
#
_entry.id   AF-A0A8C7DCZ5-F1
#
_cell.length_a   1.000
_cell.length_b   1.000
_cell.length_c   1.000
_cell.angle_alpha   90.00
_cell.angle_beta   90.00
_cell.angle_gamma   90.00
#
_symmetry.space_group_name_H-M   'P 1'
#
loop_
_entity.id
_entity.type
_entity.pdbx_description
1 polymer ?
#
loop_
_entity_poly.entity_id
_entity_poly.type
_entity_poly.pdbx_seq_one_letter_code
_entity_poly.pdbx_strand_id
1 'polypeptide(L)'
;MPGELRKTLAEVVSAHAQNKRSRARFEFCLNEFVPEENTIHICFRYVAMAKAANLSRSDLDSSSGSDLSVSSRTSNRSLRVVEKERRRNEAGDPFLLALKYFSEVEAGTPRIGNDVLERNLVQVERVGLSRGLPPEAISVMLDYAMSLRTGGMICVRVLKFLIPATVVPQEAVVQAVAWLCVSKIAISTQVLFLRWLLTVFDMIDSKDNLRAIYGFIFHFVTEENLSPYICHLLYLLTRRESVRPFRVRKLLDLQTKMGRQPFLFHLLSLYKVFCPELVTLALPSQMRSGFKNHNSTWKAALSAVQKRNNGQVSSDISLTLGVKHKTNSRKRKYHHLEVPSLSSSVQRNSPSSSSRKVFPLEQLHTFPQLLDNLHCIELPSQMGSLLGSSLALCYLDYVQDDSAFLRLNFWLGHALHEEFLFCSGDRGSGSSSEALHLLNRLLSTQHFLQEGFSSTEGFLYKFLNVWDGSLLRPQILGLLSDIPVVPSSCINQLLFEPLVQLFFTSTLFFKCSVIDCLNNMLLKWLTWHSVYALEDGLDISLHSHTPMNMSLSGFMDSVVELVRFVGRLATVGLQLEGCHSLLLSFILDFYETVCDMFLKYGLPMVVMPPVGVFYPALFATDPVSVDRLGYIMYRYKKNLTSAKCQQKETKQVFHISRQTYREFNHYLSFMVSCLWNSKMFLPGMAIEVDQELLSLSKVAKPWTSFDLIHHPAFLGYALDFHHKCWPERKEIDLNSIKAGKQWDWYLEFLFSQGFQGLQQFVQSSITRRSVAGTNDQGQGDRQPTNS
;
A
#
# COMPACT_ATOMS: atom_id res chain seq x y z
N MET A 1 26.50 27.83 7.12
CA MET A 1 26.11 26.48 7.59
C MET A 1 24.61 26.25 7.83
N PRO A 2 23.76 27.18 8.32
CA PRO A 2 22.30 26.94 8.33
C PRO A 2 21.56 27.37 7.05
N GLY A 3 22.14 28.30 6.27
CA GLY A 3 21.49 28.89 5.10
C GLY A 3 21.44 28.00 3.86
N GLU A 4 22.50 27.23 3.59
CA GLU A 4 22.56 26.33 2.43
C GLU A 4 21.55 25.19 2.54
N LEU A 5 21.40 24.58 3.73
CA LEU A 5 20.43 23.49 3.92
C LEU A 5 18.98 23.93 3.62
N ARG A 6 18.63 25.18 3.97
CA ARG A 6 17.32 25.78 3.65
C ARG A 6 17.18 26.10 2.16
N LYS A 7 18.26 26.50 1.47
CA LYS A 7 18.26 26.66 0.02
C LYS A 7 18.06 25.32 -0.70
N THR A 8 18.81 24.28 -0.35
CA THR A 8 18.64 22.95 -0.95
C THR A 8 17.26 22.36 -0.69
N LEU A 9 16.66 22.60 0.49
CA LEU A 9 15.27 22.18 0.75
C LEU A 9 14.26 22.96 -0.12
N ALA A 10 14.43 24.27 -0.27
CA ALA A 10 13.57 25.07 -1.16
C ALA A 10 13.74 24.70 -2.65
N GLU A 11 14.98 24.42 -3.09
CA GLU A 11 15.29 23.99 -4.46
C GLU A 11 14.75 22.58 -4.76
N VAL A 12 14.82 21.65 -3.79
CA VAL A 12 14.20 20.31 -3.93
C VAL A 12 12.67 20.39 -3.95
N VAL A 13 12.04 21.22 -3.10
CA VAL A 13 10.58 21.44 -3.13
C VAL A 13 10.16 22.07 -4.46
N SER A 14 10.87 23.09 -4.93
CA SER A 14 10.58 23.76 -6.21
C SER A 14 10.76 22.84 -7.43
N ALA A 15 11.80 21.99 -7.44
CA ALA A 15 11.98 20.97 -8.46
C ALA A 15 10.87 19.92 -8.44
N HIS A 16 10.41 19.52 -7.25
CA HIS A 16 9.31 18.58 -7.07
C HIS A 16 7.94 19.18 -7.48
N ALA A 17 7.74 20.49 -7.29
CA ALA A 17 6.56 21.22 -7.78
C ALA A 17 6.52 21.34 -9.31
N GLN A 18 7.63 21.72 -9.96
CA GLN A 18 7.71 21.83 -11.42
C GLN A 18 7.40 20.50 -12.13
N ASN A 19 7.79 19.37 -11.53
CA ASN A 19 7.60 18.05 -12.10
C ASN A 19 6.13 17.59 -12.10
N LYS A 20 5.22 18.21 -11.34
CA LYS A 20 3.79 17.80 -11.29
C LYS A 20 2.94 18.29 -12.49
N ARG A 21 3.44 19.20 -13.34
CA ARG A 21 2.69 19.78 -14.48
C ARG A 21 2.33 18.83 -15.62
N SER A 22 2.97 17.66 -15.70
CA SER A 22 2.84 16.69 -16.81
C SER A 22 1.61 15.77 -16.72
N ARG A 23 1.00 15.65 -15.53
CA ARG A 23 0.06 14.55 -15.17
C ARG A 23 -1.37 14.67 -15.71
N ALA A 24 -1.70 15.72 -16.47
CA ALA A 24 -3.08 16.05 -16.85
C ALA A 24 -3.30 16.19 -18.37
N ARG A 25 -3.28 15.08 -19.14
CA ARG A 25 -3.74 15.08 -20.55
C ARG A 25 -4.25 13.72 -21.08
N PHE A 26 -5.59 13.61 -21.08
CA PHE A 26 -6.46 12.86 -22.01
C PHE A 26 -6.43 11.33 -22.15
N GLU A 27 -7.64 10.78 -22.26
CA GLU A 27 -8.01 9.41 -22.64
C GLU A 27 -9.14 9.49 -23.71
N PHE A 28 -9.35 8.39 -24.47
CA PHE A 28 -10.48 8.03 -25.36
C PHE A 28 -10.45 8.19 -26.92
N CYS A 29 -10.86 7.07 -27.57
CA CYS A 29 -11.50 6.84 -28.89
C CYS A 29 -10.69 6.38 -30.15
N LEU A 30 -10.66 5.06 -30.40
CA LEU A 30 -11.30 4.26 -31.51
C LEU A 30 -11.39 4.89 -32.94
N ASN A 31 -11.31 4.17 -34.09
CA ASN A 31 -11.25 2.72 -34.40
C ASN A 31 -10.81 2.36 -35.86
N GLU A 32 -10.75 1.04 -36.13
CA GLU A 32 -10.69 0.27 -37.42
C GLU A 32 -9.28 -0.07 -37.99
N PHE A 33 -9.04 -1.00 -38.94
CA PHE A 33 -9.90 -1.83 -39.84
C PHE A 33 -9.48 -3.34 -39.88
N VAL A 34 -9.55 -4.03 -41.05
CA VAL A 34 -9.61 -5.51 -41.28
C VAL A 34 -9.03 -5.86 -42.70
N PRO A 35 -8.87 -7.13 -43.20
CA PRO A 35 -8.24 -8.41 -42.73
C PRO A 35 -7.00 -8.85 -43.58
N GLU A 36 -6.41 -10.06 -43.38
CA GLU A 36 -6.53 -11.25 -44.27
C GLU A 36 -5.66 -12.47 -43.83
N GLU A 37 -5.66 -13.57 -44.60
CA GLU A 37 -5.46 -14.97 -44.17
C GLU A 37 -4.10 -15.65 -44.50
N ASN A 38 -4.02 -16.96 -44.20
CA ASN A 38 -3.04 -17.99 -44.60
C ASN A 38 -1.84 -18.27 -43.68
N THR A 39 -1.94 -19.33 -42.85
CA THR A 39 -0.77 -19.93 -42.16
C THR A 39 -0.95 -21.44 -41.90
N ILE A 40 -0.83 -22.25 -42.95
CA ILE A 40 -0.64 -23.72 -42.84
C ILE A 40 0.72 -24.16 -43.41
N HIS A 41 1.29 -23.44 -44.38
CA HIS A 41 2.54 -23.81 -45.04
C HIS A 41 3.85 -23.55 -44.25
N ILE A 42 3.82 -22.77 -43.17
CA ILE A 42 5.06 -22.34 -42.47
C ILE A 42 5.63 -23.44 -41.55
N CYS A 43 4.79 -24.36 -41.05
CA CYS A 43 5.18 -25.35 -40.04
C CYS A 43 6.26 -26.34 -40.54
N PHE A 44 6.19 -26.75 -41.82
CA PHE A 44 7.15 -27.69 -42.41
C PHE A 44 8.57 -27.13 -42.59
N ARG A 45 8.74 -25.80 -42.73
CA ARG A 45 10.08 -25.19 -42.91
C ARG A 45 10.92 -25.18 -41.63
N TYR A 46 10.31 -24.95 -40.48
CA TYR A 46 11.04 -24.85 -39.20
C TYR A 46 11.59 -26.19 -38.71
N VAL A 47 10.84 -27.29 -38.88
CA VAL A 47 11.28 -28.64 -38.49
C VAL A 47 12.47 -29.12 -39.34
N ALA A 48 12.50 -28.75 -40.63
CA ALA A 48 13.62 -29.06 -41.51
C ALA A 48 14.90 -28.29 -41.14
N MET A 49 14.79 -27.00 -40.80
CA MET A 49 15.94 -26.16 -40.42
C MET A 49 16.57 -26.59 -39.08
N ALA A 50 15.75 -26.94 -38.08
CA ALA A 50 16.26 -27.42 -36.79
C ALA A 50 17.05 -28.73 -36.90
N LYS A 51 16.69 -29.60 -37.86
CA LYS A 51 17.40 -30.87 -38.10
C LYS A 51 18.73 -30.68 -38.83
N ALA A 52 18.85 -29.67 -39.69
CA ALA A 52 20.09 -29.35 -40.41
C ALA A 52 21.17 -28.72 -39.51
N ALA A 53 20.77 -27.91 -38.52
CA ALA A 53 21.71 -27.18 -37.66
C ALA A 53 22.50 -28.06 -36.65
N ASN A 54 22.03 -29.28 -36.38
CA ASN A 54 22.68 -30.20 -35.42
C ASN A 54 23.69 -31.16 -36.07
N LEU A 55 23.77 -31.24 -37.42
CA LEU A 55 24.74 -32.10 -38.12
C LEU A 55 26.10 -31.43 -38.37
N SER A 56 26.24 -30.12 -38.17
CA SER A 56 27.45 -29.36 -38.51
C SER A 56 28.44 -29.16 -37.34
N ARG A 57 28.29 -29.88 -36.23
CA ARG A 57 29.01 -29.61 -34.98
C ARG A 57 29.67 -30.84 -34.33
N SER A 58 29.86 -31.92 -35.09
CA SER A 58 30.43 -33.19 -34.61
C SER A 58 31.49 -33.74 -35.57
N ASP A 59 32.51 -32.94 -35.86
CA ASP A 59 33.79 -33.35 -36.45
C ASP A 59 34.90 -32.44 -35.89
N LEU A 60 36.13 -32.97 -35.74
CA LEU A 60 37.29 -32.47 -34.94
C LEU A 60 37.17 -32.83 -33.44
N ASP A 61 37.97 -33.70 -32.82
CA ASP A 61 39.40 -34.03 -33.03
C ASP A 61 39.77 -35.46 -32.60
N SER A 62 40.87 -36.00 -33.16
CA SER A 62 41.44 -37.30 -32.77
C SER A 62 42.98 -37.31 -32.81
N SER A 63 43.64 -37.65 -31.69
CA SER A 63 45.07 -37.98 -31.54
C SER A 63 45.44 -38.13 -30.04
N SER A 64 46.64 -38.58 -29.64
CA SER A 64 47.26 -39.92 -29.76
C SER A 64 48.57 -39.97 -28.93
N GLY A 65 48.95 -41.14 -28.36
CA GLY A 65 50.24 -41.38 -27.63
C GLY A 65 50.22 -41.05 -26.12
N SER A 66 50.62 -41.93 -25.17
CA SER A 66 51.96 -42.51 -24.85
C SER A 66 52.91 -41.50 -24.16
N ASP A 67 53.60 -41.74 -23.02
CA ASP A 67 54.07 -42.99 -22.39
C ASP A 67 54.41 -42.88 -20.86
N LEU A 68 54.49 -44.05 -20.19
CA LEU A 68 55.37 -44.49 -19.06
C LEU A 68 55.72 -43.52 -17.88
N SER A 69 55.58 -43.90 -16.60
CA SER A 69 56.52 -44.84 -15.94
C SER A 69 56.21 -45.18 -14.46
N VAL A 70 56.85 -46.26 -14.01
CA VAL A 70 56.67 -47.11 -12.81
C VAL A 70 57.19 -46.55 -11.47
N SER A 71 56.52 -46.84 -10.34
CA SER A 71 57.20 -47.34 -9.12
C SER A 71 56.28 -48.25 -8.29
N SER A 72 56.86 -49.12 -7.45
CA SER A 72 56.18 -50.20 -6.70
C SER A 72 56.61 -50.17 -5.22
N ARG A 73 55.80 -50.53 -4.21
CA ARG A 73 55.39 -51.89 -3.79
C ARG A 73 54.49 -51.76 -2.54
N THR A 74 53.53 -52.67 -2.32
CA THR A 74 53.48 -53.64 -1.18
C THR A 74 52.08 -54.25 -0.91
N SER A 75 52.09 -55.55 -0.56
CA SER A 75 51.14 -56.24 0.34
C SER A 75 49.68 -56.50 -0.07
N ASN A 76 49.50 -57.38 -1.06
CA ASN A 76 48.64 -58.59 -1.02
C ASN A 76 47.51 -58.68 0.04
N ARG A 77 46.47 -57.83 -0.03
CA ARG A 77 45.18 -58.11 0.64
C ARG A 77 43.93 -57.83 -0.22
N SER A 78 44.11 -57.53 -1.51
CA SER A 78 43.04 -56.92 -2.32
C SER A 78 42.60 -57.70 -3.56
N LEU A 79 43.14 -58.88 -3.92
CA LEU A 79 42.81 -59.52 -5.20
C LEU A 79 41.30 -59.80 -5.44
N ARG A 80 40.52 -60.17 -4.41
CA ARG A 80 39.05 -60.30 -4.54
C ARG A 80 38.28 -58.96 -4.56
N VAL A 81 38.91 -57.88 -4.13
CA VAL A 81 38.35 -56.52 -4.14
C VAL A 81 38.68 -55.86 -5.49
N VAL A 82 39.93 -55.93 -5.92
CA VAL A 82 40.44 -55.47 -7.22
C VAL A 82 39.77 -56.20 -8.38
N GLU A 83 39.52 -57.52 -8.31
CA GLU A 83 38.78 -58.23 -9.38
C GLU A 83 37.30 -57.78 -9.44
N LYS A 84 36.72 -57.44 -8.29
CA LYS A 84 35.34 -56.93 -8.17
C LYS A 84 35.23 -55.46 -8.58
N GLU A 85 36.28 -54.68 -8.38
CA GLU A 85 36.42 -53.30 -8.85
C GLU A 85 36.78 -53.24 -10.33
N ARG A 86 37.57 -54.16 -10.86
CA ARG A 86 37.84 -54.30 -12.30
C ARG A 86 36.55 -54.59 -13.07
N ARG A 87 35.75 -55.57 -12.63
CA ARG A 87 34.40 -55.81 -13.17
C ARG A 87 33.42 -54.63 -12.99
N ARG A 88 33.69 -53.73 -12.04
CA ARG A 88 32.89 -52.52 -11.80
C ARG A 88 33.39 -51.30 -12.60
N ASN A 89 34.63 -51.33 -13.08
CA ASN A 89 35.23 -50.31 -13.94
C ASN A 89 35.02 -50.63 -15.43
N GLU A 90 34.94 -51.91 -15.80
CA GLU A 90 34.56 -52.37 -17.15
C GLU A 90 33.04 -52.24 -17.40
N ALA A 91 32.22 -52.28 -16.35
CA ALA A 91 30.79 -51.96 -16.41
C ALA A 91 30.56 -50.47 -16.14
N GLY A 92 30.42 -49.67 -17.20
CA GLY A 92 30.00 -48.26 -17.09
C GLY A 92 28.72 -48.10 -16.25
N ASP A 93 28.52 -46.92 -15.64
CA ASP A 93 27.41 -46.66 -14.71
C ASP A 93 26.08 -47.22 -15.28
N PRO A 94 25.42 -48.19 -14.60
CA PRO A 94 24.18 -48.80 -15.08
C PRO A 94 23.09 -47.79 -15.44
N PHE A 95 23.12 -46.59 -14.84
CA PHE A 95 22.22 -45.50 -15.20
C PHE A 95 22.57 -44.87 -16.57
N LEU A 96 23.85 -44.59 -16.84
CA LEU A 96 24.30 -44.06 -18.14
C LEU A 96 24.11 -45.08 -19.28
N LEU A 97 24.33 -46.37 -19.01
CA LEU A 97 24.03 -47.45 -19.97
C LEU A 97 22.53 -47.52 -20.29
N ALA A 98 21.65 -47.36 -19.29
CA ALA A 98 20.22 -47.30 -19.50
C ALA A 98 19.80 -46.06 -20.30
N LEU A 99 20.39 -44.88 -20.06
CA LEU A 99 20.12 -43.68 -20.85
C LEU A 99 20.57 -43.83 -22.31
N LYS A 100 21.77 -44.38 -22.55
CA LYS A 100 22.28 -44.64 -23.91
C LYS A 100 21.35 -45.56 -24.69
N TYR A 101 20.84 -46.62 -24.04
CA TYR A 101 19.80 -47.46 -24.62
C TYR A 101 18.58 -46.64 -25.06
N PHE A 102 18.02 -45.78 -24.20
CA PHE A 102 16.83 -44.99 -24.55
C PHE A 102 17.05 -43.95 -25.66
N SER A 103 18.26 -43.44 -25.87
CA SER A 103 18.56 -42.60 -27.06
C SER A 103 18.56 -43.41 -28.36
N GLU A 104 19.01 -44.66 -28.32
CA GLU A 104 19.23 -45.54 -29.49
C GLU A 104 18.00 -46.39 -29.87
N VAL A 105 16.96 -46.47 -29.03
CA VAL A 105 15.75 -47.28 -29.32
C VAL A 105 15.02 -46.77 -30.57
N GLU A 106 14.86 -47.65 -31.56
CA GLU A 106 14.06 -47.42 -32.78
C GLU A 106 12.54 -47.59 -32.55
N ALA A 107 11.74 -46.96 -33.42
CA ALA A 107 10.29 -47.03 -33.39
C ALA A 107 9.76 -48.40 -33.82
N GLY A 108 8.80 -48.95 -33.07
CA GLY A 108 8.22 -50.28 -33.33
C GLY A 108 8.84 -51.42 -32.50
N THR A 109 9.75 -51.10 -31.58
CA THR A 109 10.35 -52.09 -30.66
C THR A 109 9.29 -52.76 -29.77
N PRO A 110 9.23 -54.11 -29.71
CA PRO A 110 8.17 -54.82 -29.01
C PRO A 110 8.31 -54.66 -27.49
N ARG A 111 7.17 -54.39 -26.84
CA ARG A 111 7.06 -54.21 -25.38
C ARG A 111 6.91 -55.54 -24.61
N ILE A 112 6.14 -56.49 -25.15
CA ILE A 112 5.80 -57.74 -24.46
C ILE A 112 7.00 -58.70 -24.59
N GLY A 113 7.53 -59.19 -23.47
CA GLY A 113 8.68 -60.10 -23.43
C GLY A 113 10.06 -59.44 -23.55
N ASN A 114 10.15 -58.11 -23.45
CA ASN A 114 11.43 -57.39 -23.56
C ASN A 114 12.03 -57.08 -22.17
N ASP A 115 12.72 -58.07 -21.60
CA ASP A 115 13.37 -57.96 -20.28
C ASP A 115 14.47 -56.88 -20.21
N VAL A 116 15.08 -56.54 -21.35
CA VAL A 116 16.13 -55.51 -21.43
C VAL A 116 15.50 -54.11 -21.25
N LEU A 117 14.39 -53.86 -21.94
CA LEU A 117 13.60 -52.63 -21.80
C LEU A 117 13.09 -52.45 -20.37
N GLU A 118 12.49 -53.49 -19.78
CA GLU A 118 11.97 -53.42 -18.41
C GLU A 118 13.10 -53.21 -17.39
N ARG A 119 14.23 -53.91 -17.53
CA ARG A 119 15.41 -53.72 -16.66
C ARG A 119 15.93 -52.28 -16.72
N ASN A 120 16.04 -51.70 -17.92
CA ASN A 120 16.51 -50.32 -18.08
C ASN A 120 15.49 -49.30 -17.55
N LEU A 121 14.18 -49.51 -17.76
CA LEU A 121 13.12 -48.68 -17.18
C LEU A 121 13.19 -48.68 -15.64
N VAL A 122 13.34 -49.85 -15.02
CA VAL A 122 13.42 -49.97 -13.54
C VAL A 122 14.65 -49.25 -12.99
N GLN A 123 15.80 -49.25 -13.68
CA GLN A 123 16.98 -48.49 -13.24
C GLN A 123 16.73 -46.98 -13.29
N VAL A 124 16.19 -46.45 -14.39
CA VAL A 124 15.90 -45.01 -14.51
C VAL A 124 14.81 -44.57 -13.54
N GLU A 125 13.74 -45.36 -13.38
CA GLU A 125 12.66 -45.14 -12.41
C GLU A 125 13.18 -45.09 -10.96
N ARG A 126 14.09 -46.01 -10.60
CA ARG A 126 14.75 -46.01 -9.29
C ARG A 126 15.57 -44.75 -9.05
N VAL A 127 16.32 -44.25 -10.04
CA VAL A 127 17.12 -43.02 -9.90
C VAL A 127 16.20 -41.79 -9.80
N GLY A 128 15.21 -41.67 -10.70
CA GLY A 128 14.26 -40.56 -10.71
C GLY A 128 13.47 -40.41 -9.42
N LEU A 129 12.99 -41.51 -8.83
CA LEU A 129 12.25 -41.48 -7.56
C LEU A 129 13.15 -41.28 -6.33
N SER A 130 14.44 -41.63 -6.39
CA SER A 130 15.33 -41.57 -5.21
C SER A 130 16.15 -40.28 -5.09
N ARG A 131 16.67 -39.78 -6.22
CA ARG A 131 17.58 -38.61 -6.31
C ARG A 131 17.11 -37.55 -7.32
N GLY A 132 16.09 -37.85 -8.13
CA GLY A 132 15.75 -37.07 -9.32
C GLY A 132 16.67 -37.36 -10.50
N LEU A 133 16.26 -36.93 -11.69
CA LEU A 133 17.01 -37.09 -12.93
C LEU A 133 17.82 -35.81 -13.25
N PRO A 134 19.08 -35.92 -13.70
CA PRO A 134 19.86 -34.80 -14.21
C PRO A 134 19.31 -34.29 -15.55
N PRO A 135 19.64 -33.04 -15.98
CA PRO A 135 19.05 -32.42 -17.16
C PRO A 135 19.22 -33.24 -18.46
N GLU A 136 20.35 -33.91 -18.64
CA GLU A 136 20.66 -34.77 -19.79
C GLU A 136 19.78 -36.04 -19.80
N ALA A 137 19.47 -36.58 -18.62
CA ALA A 137 18.54 -37.70 -18.50
C ALA A 137 17.10 -37.27 -18.79
N ILE A 138 16.72 -36.03 -18.43
CA ILE A 138 15.38 -35.50 -18.72
C ILE A 138 15.20 -35.31 -20.23
N SER A 139 16.19 -34.77 -20.95
CA SER A 139 16.07 -34.58 -22.40
C SER A 139 15.89 -35.91 -23.14
N VAL A 140 16.72 -36.91 -22.85
CA VAL A 140 16.61 -38.25 -23.44
C VAL A 140 15.28 -38.93 -23.09
N MET A 141 14.91 -38.97 -21.80
CA MET A 141 13.69 -39.66 -21.37
C MET A 141 12.41 -38.97 -21.81
N LEU A 142 12.42 -37.63 -21.94
CA LEU A 142 11.26 -36.87 -22.42
C LEU A 142 11.07 -37.01 -23.94
N ASP A 143 12.15 -36.97 -24.73
CA ASP A 143 12.05 -37.28 -26.17
C ASP A 143 11.56 -38.71 -26.39
N TYR A 144 12.15 -39.69 -25.69
CA TYR A 144 11.75 -41.09 -25.77
C TYR A 144 10.26 -41.29 -25.41
N ALA A 145 9.78 -40.65 -24.33
CA ALA A 145 8.37 -40.73 -23.94
C ALA A 145 7.43 -40.10 -24.98
N MET A 146 7.77 -38.92 -25.50
CA MET A 146 6.88 -38.14 -26.37
C MET A 146 6.92 -38.60 -27.84
N SER A 147 8.02 -39.20 -28.29
CA SER A 147 8.14 -39.82 -29.63
C SER A 147 7.42 -41.17 -29.77
N LEU A 148 6.85 -41.71 -28.69
CA LEU A 148 6.02 -42.92 -28.66
C LEU A 148 6.66 -44.20 -29.26
N ARG A 149 7.99 -44.29 -29.33
CA ARG A 149 8.72 -45.37 -30.05
C ARG A 149 8.30 -46.80 -29.64
N THR A 150 7.93 -46.99 -28.37
CA THR A 150 7.44 -48.26 -27.78
C THR A 150 5.96 -48.22 -27.33
N GLY A 151 5.18 -47.24 -27.81
CA GLY A 151 3.75 -47.10 -27.52
C GLY A 151 3.38 -46.35 -26.23
N GLY A 152 2.13 -45.87 -26.18
CA GLY A 152 1.67 -44.87 -25.19
C GLY A 152 1.65 -45.28 -23.72
N MET A 153 1.62 -46.58 -23.40
CA MET A 153 1.64 -47.03 -22.00
C MET A 153 2.99 -46.78 -21.30
N ILE A 154 4.09 -46.87 -22.04
CA ILE A 154 5.44 -46.59 -21.49
C ILE A 154 5.61 -45.08 -21.29
N CYS A 155 5.12 -44.25 -22.22
CA CYS A 155 5.07 -42.79 -22.05
C CYS A 155 4.41 -42.38 -20.72
N VAL A 156 3.23 -42.96 -20.40
CA VAL A 156 2.54 -42.71 -19.12
C VAL A 156 3.36 -43.15 -17.89
N ARG A 157 4.14 -44.22 -17.97
CA ARG A 157 5.03 -44.64 -16.88
C ARG A 157 6.21 -43.67 -16.72
N VAL A 158 6.90 -43.33 -17.82
CA VAL A 158 8.04 -42.41 -17.82
C VAL A 158 7.64 -41.05 -17.26
N LEU A 159 6.55 -40.43 -17.75
CA LEU A 159 6.08 -39.14 -17.25
C LEU A 159 5.80 -39.14 -15.74
N LYS A 160 5.35 -40.26 -15.16
CA LYS A 160 5.12 -40.37 -13.70
C LYS A 160 6.42 -40.29 -12.88
N PHE A 161 7.52 -40.90 -13.34
CA PHE A 161 8.80 -40.89 -12.62
C PHE A 161 9.80 -39.81 -13.09
N LEU A 162 9.45 -39.01 -14.10
CA LEU A 162 10.26 -37.93 -14.66
C LEU A 162 10.40 -36.73 -13.69
N ILE A 163 11.07 -36.93 -12.55
CA ILE A 163 11.25 -35.90 -11.51
C ILE A 163 12.63 -35.24 -11.70
N PRO A 164 12.71 -33.92 -11.93
CA PRO A 164 13.98 -33.22 -12.08
C PRO A 164 14.76 -33.14 -10.76
N ALA A 165 16.08 -33.35 -10.84
CA ALA A 165 17.01 -33.12 -9.72
C ALA A 165 17.38 -31.62 -9.56
N THR A 166 17.59 -30.91 -10.67
CA THR A 166 18.11 -29.54 -10.70
C THR A 166 17.32 -28.62 -11.64
N VAL A 167 17.58 -28.68 -12.95
CA VAL A 167 16.95 -27.86 -13.99
C VAL A 167 16.40 -28.74 -15.12
N VAL A 168 15.41 -28.23 -15.85
CA VAL A 168 14.82 -28.85 -17.04
C VAL A 168 15.27 -28.06 -18.26
N PRO A 169 16.00 -28.67 -19.22
CA PRO A 169 16.43 -27.98 -20.44
C PRO A 169 15.23 -27.52 -21.28
N GLN A 170 15.26 -26.26 -21.72
CA GLN A 170 14.22 -25.67 -22.56
C GLN A 170 14.04 -26.44 -23.89
N GLU A 171 15.13 -26.88 -24.51
CA GLU A 171 15.12 -27.58 -25.80
C GLU A 171 14.31 -28.87 -25.71
N ALA A 172 14.45 -29.61 -24.60
CA ALA A 172 13.68 -30.83 -24.35
C ALA A 172 12.17 -30.56 -24.24
N VAL A 173 11.78 -29.45 -23.60
CA VAL A 173 10.37 -29.03 -23.51
C VAL A 173 9.84 -28.60 -24.88
N VAL A 174 10.62 -27.85 -25.67
CA VAL A 174 10.25 -27.43 -27.02
C VAL A 174 10.09 -28.65 -27.95
N GLN A 175 10.99 -29.62 -27.87
CA GLN A 175 10.92 -30.89 -28.60
C GLN A 175 9.70 -31.73 -28.18
N ALA A 176 9.39 -31.79 -26.88
CA ALA A 176 8.18 -32.43 -26.38
C ALA A 176 6.88 -31.77 -26.88
N VAL A 177 6.84 -30.44 -26.96
CA VAL A 177 5.70 -29.69 -27.54
C VAL A 177 5.63 -29.90 -29.06
N ALA A 178 6.76 -30.00 -29.76
CA ALA A 178 6.78 -30.36 -31.18
C ALA A 178 6.21 -31.78 -31.41
N TRP A 179 6.51 -32.75 -30.54
CA TRP A 179 5.90 -34.07 -30.58
C TRP A 179 4.37 -34.05 -30.37
N LEU A 180 3.83 -33.17 -29.51
CA LEU A 180 2.37 -32.98 -29.40
C LEU A 180 1.73 -32.54 -30.72
N CYS A 181 2.45 -31.77 -31.56
CA CYS A 181 1.94 -31.33 -32.86
C CYS A 181 1.99 -32.41 -33.95
N VAL A 182 2.88 -33.41 -33.82
CA VAL A 182 3.20 -34.37 -34.90
C VAL A 182 2.68 -35.79 -34.61
N SER A 183 2.67 -36.22 -33.35
CA SER A 183 2.42 -37.62 -32.99
C SER A 183 1.00 -37.85 -32.48
N LYS A 184 0.45 -39.04 -32.77
CA LYS A 184 -0.90 -39.46 -32.35
C LYS A 184 -0.92 -39.88 -30.86
N ILE A 185 -0.57 -38.97 -29.96
CA ILE A 185 -0.63 -39.18 -28.50
C ILE A 185 -2.09 -39.14 -28.03
N ALA A 186 -2.51 -40.13 -27.24
CA ALA A 186 -3.83 -40.14 -26.62
C ALA A 186 -4.05 -38.91 -25.70
N ILE A 187 -5.23 -38.29 -25.75
CA ILE A 187 -5.56 -37.04 -25.04
C ILE A 187 -5.22 -37.11 -23.54
N SER A 188 -5.48 -38.25 -22.89
CA SER A 188 -5.15 -38.49 -21.48
C SER A 188 -3.65 -38.37 -21.17
N THR A 189 -2.79 -38.83 -22.09
CA THR A 189 -1.33 -38.72 -22.01
C THR A 189 -0.86 -37.29 -22.31
N GLN A 190 -1.50 -36.58 -23.24
CA GLN A 190 -1.22 -35.15 -23.49
C GLN A 190 -1.53 -34.31 -22.24
N VAL A 191 -2.68 -34.54 -21.60
CA VAL A 191 -3.04 -33.92 -20.31
C VAL A 191 -2.02 -34.27 -19.22
N LEU A 192 -1.52 -35.51 -19.18
CA LEU A 192 -0.49 -35.93 -18.22
C LEU A 192 0.83 -35.17 -18.41
N PHE A 193 1.27 -34.98 -19.66
CA PHE A 193 2.45 -34.17 -20.00
C PHE A 193 2.24 -32.69 -19.65
N LEU A 194 1.11 -32.08 -20.00
CA LEU A 194 0.83 -30.68 -19.66
C LEU A 194 0.77 -30.46 -18.13
N ARG A 195 0.21 -31.42 -17.39
CA ARG A 195 0.23 -31.45 -15.92
C ARG A 195 1.65 -31.54 -15.37
N TRP A 196 2.49 -32.38 -15.94
CA TRP A 196 3.91 -32.47 -15.57
C TRP A 196 4.62 -31.14 -15.85
N LEU A 197 4.48 -30.59 -17.06
CA LEU A 197 5.09 -29.33 -17.49
C LEU A 197 4.70 -28.15 -16.58
N LEU A 198 3.42 -28.00 -16.27
CA LEU A 198 2.93 -26.99 -15.30
C LEU A 198 3.46 -27.19 -13.88
N THR A 199 3.93 -28.39 -13.53
CA THR A 199 4.52 -28.68 -12.21
C THR A 199 6.02 -28.39 -12.15
N VAL A 200 6.72 -28.54 -13.28
CA VAL A 200 8.17 -28.26 -13.40
C VAL A 200 8.48 -26.89 -14.02
N PHE A 201 7.47 -26.08 -14.35
CA PHE A 201 7.60 -24.80 -15.06
C PHE A 201 8.59 -23.82 -14.42
N ASP A 202 8.72 -23.83 -13.10
CA ASP A 202 9.67 -22.97 -12.36
C ASP A 202 11.12 -23.46 -12.43
N MET A 203 11.35 -24.70 -12.88
CA MET A 203 12.66 -25.34 -13.00
C MET A 203 13.19 -25.35 -14.44
N ILE A 204 12.44 -24.80 -15.41
CA ILE A 204 12.93 -24.64 -16.78
C ILE A 204 13.95 -23.51 -16.81
N ASP A 205 15.13 -23.79 -17.38
CA ASP A 205 16.30 -22.92 -17.43
C ASP A 205 16.05 -21.56 -18.13
N SER A 206 15.52 -21.60 -19.35
CA SER A 206 15.07 -20.43 -20.12
C SER A 206 13.62 -20.60 -20.55
N LYS A 207 12.96 -19.48 -20.85
CA LYS A 207 11.57 -19.44 -21.32
C LYS A 207 11.42 -18.78 -22.69
N ASP A 208 12.52 -18.43 -23.36
CA ASP A 208 12.46 -17.65 -24.60
C ASP A 208 12.18 -18.49 -25.87
N ASN A 209 12.79 -19.67 -26.07
CA ASN A 209 12.37 -20.57 -27.15
C ASN A 209 10.92 -21.07 -26.96
N LEU A 210 10.52 -21.28 -25.70
CA LEU A 210 9.15 -21.64 -25.33
C LEU A 210 8.13 -20.51 -25.59
N ARG A 211 8.54 -19.23 -25.45
CA ARG A 211 7.77 -18.05 -25.87
C ARG A 211 7.75 -17.87 -27.38
N ALA A 212 8.83 -18.22 -28.10
CA ALA A 212 8.84 -18.18 -29.56
C ALA A 212 7.77 -19.11 -30.16
N ILE A 213 7.57 -20.29 -29.57
CA ILE A 213 6.51 -21.23 -29.98
C ILE A 213 5.11 -20.94 -29.38
N TYR A 214 4.90 -19.78 -28.74
CA TYR A 214 3.62 -19.38 -28.14
C TYR A 214 2.44 -19.47 -29.13
N GLY A 215 2.68 -19.18 -30.42
CA GLY A 215 1.68 -19.33 -31.47
C GLY A 215 1.17 -20.77 -31.66
N PHE A 216 2.07 -21.75 -31.54
CA PHE A 216 1.73 -23.18 -31.62
C PHE A 216 1.02 -23.67 -30.36
N ILE A 217 1.49 -23.26 -29.18
CA ILE A 217 0.81 -23.57 -27.91
C ILE A 217 -0.62 -23.00 -27.91
N PHE A 218 -0.81 -21.79 -28.45
CA PHE A 218 -2.11 -21.14 -28.61
C PHE A 218 -3.06 -21.88 -29.56
N HIS A 219 -2.57 -22.74 -30.47
CA HIS A 219 -3.42 -23.55 -31.32
C HIS A 219 -4.26 -24.53 -30.48
N PHE A 220 -3.65 -25.20 -29.49
CA PHE A 220 -4.30 -26.20 -28.64
C PHE A 220 -5.38 -25.65 -27.68
N VAL A 221 -5.64 -24.34 -27.66
CA VAL A 221 -6.72 -23.75 -26.84
C VAL A 221 -8.11 -24.19 -27.32
N THR A 222 -8.25 -24.58 -28.59
CA THR A 222 -9.50 -25.09 -29.18
C THR A 222 -9.87 -26.49 -28.70
N GLU A 223 -8.91 -27.26 -28.19
CA GLU A 223 -9.13 -28.63 -27.71
C GLU A 223 -9.70 -28.61 -26.28
N GLU A 224 -11.00 -28.90 -26.13
CA GLU A 224 -11.74 -28.81 -24.85
C GLU A 224 -11.01 -29.48 -23.67
N ASN A 225 -10.45 -30.67 -23.88
CA ASN A 225 -9.76 -31.45 -22.85
C ASN A 225 -8.39 -30.88 -22.45
N LEU A 226 -7.73 -30.14 -23.35
CA LEU A 226 -6.42 -29.53 -23.11
C LEU A 226 -6.53 -28.08 -22.65
N SER A 227 -7.59 -27.38 -23.08
CA SER A 227 -7.80 -25.94 -22.88
C SER A 227 -7.58 -25.45 -21.43
N PRO A 228 -8.00 -26.16 -20.36
CA PRO A 228 -7.70 -25.74 -18.98
C PRO A 228 -6.20 -25.65 -18.65
N TYR A 229 -5.41 -26.59 -19.18
CA TYR A 229 -3.96 -26.66 -18.94
C TYR A 229 -3.19 -25.76 -19.90
N ILE A 230 -3.62 -25.69 -21.16
CA ILE A 230 -3.04 -24.80 -22.17
C ILE A 230 -3.27 -23.33 -21.79
N CYS A 231 -4.47 -22.95 -21.34
CA CYS A 231 -4.72 -21.58 -20.87
C CYS A 231 -3.87 -21.22 -19.64
N HIS A 232 -3.62 -22.16 -18.74
CA HIS A 232 -2.71 -21.95 -17.61
C HIS A 232 -1.25 -21.78 -18.07
N LEU A 233 -0.79 -22.61 -19.01
CA LEU A 233 0.56 -22.51 -19.57
C LEU A 233 0.76 -21.20 -20.34
N LEU A 234 -0.23 -20.78 -21.14
CA LEU A 234 -0.23 -19.50 -21.84
C LEU A 234 -0.25 -18.32 -20.86
N TYR A 235 -1.05 -18.39 -19.79
CA TYR A 235 -1.07 -17.37 -18.73
C TYR A 235 0.33 -17.16 -18.12
N LEU A 236 1.08 -18.26 -17.88
CA LEU A 236 2.46 -18.19 -17.37
C LEU A 236 3.50 -17.75 -18.42
N LEU A 237 3.20 -17.86 -19.72
CA LEU A 237 4.09 -17.48 -20.83
C LEU A 237 3.80 -16.10 -21.43
N THR A 238 2.62 -15.52 -21.18
CA THR A 238 2.15 -14.29 -21.84
C THR A 238 3.06 -13.10 -21.50
N ARG A 239 3.59 -12.46 -22.53
CA ARG A 239 4.15 -11.09 -22.49
C ARG A 239 3.25 -10.14 -23.27
N ARG A 240 3.42 -8.83 -23.10
CA ARG A 240 2.70 -7.78 -23.86
C ARG A 240 2.75 -8.02 -25.37
N GLU A 241 3.90 -8.41 -25.90
CA GLU A 241 4.12 -8.75 -27.32
C GLU A 241 3.29 -9.94 -27.83
N SER A 242 2.95 -10.87 -26.93
CA SER A 242 2.17 -12.09 -27.21
C SER A 242 0.68 -11.79 -27.36
N VAL A 243 0.20 -10.68 -26.79
CA VAL A 243 -1.19 -10.24 -26.89
C VAL A 243 -1.38 -9.57 -28.25
N ARG A 244 -2.18 -10.19 -29.12
CA ARG A 244 -2.45 -9.74 -30.49
C ARG A 244 -3.94 -9.81 -30.79
N PRO A 245 -4.52 -8.88 -31.58
CA PRO A 245 -5.97 -8.79 -31.80
C PRO A 245 -6.61 -10.11 -32.25
N PHE A 246 -5.98 -10.86 -33.17
CA PHE A 246 -6.49 -12.14 -33.65
C PHE A 246 -6.57 -13.22 -32.54
N ARG A 247 -5.66 -13.20 -31.56
CA ARG A 247 -5.70 -14.11 -30.41
C ARG A 247 -6.80 -13.74 -29.45
N VAL A 248 -7.03 -12.43 -29.25
CA VAL A 248 -8.15 -11.94 -28.43
C VAL A 248 -9.48 -12.37 -29.05
N ARG A 249 -9.71 -12.07 -30.34
CA ARG A 249 -10.91 -12.51 -31.08
C ARG A 249 -11.16 -14.01 -30.91
N LYS A 250 -10.16 -14.86 -31.20
CA LYS A 250 -10.28 -16.31 -31.05
C LYS A 250 -10.56 -16.78 -29.61
N LEU A 251 -10.10 -16.09 -28.57
CA LEU A 251 -10.47 -16.40 -27.19
C LEU A 251 -11.92 -15.99 -26.86
N LEU A 252 -12.41 -14.90 -27.43
CA LEU A 252 -13.82 -14.49 -27.29
C LEU A 252 -14.76 -15.45 -28.05
N ASP A 253 -14.37 -15.89 -29.25
CA ASP A 253 -15.10 -16.91 -30.02
C ASP A 253 -15.16 -18.28 -29.32
N LEU A 254 -14.14 -18.60 -28.50
CA LEU A 254 -14.14 -19.79 -27.66
C LEU A 254 -14.97 -19.59 -26.38
N GLN A 255 -15.01 -18.38 -25.83
CA GLN A 255 -15.89 -18.04 -24.70
C GLN A 255 -17.37 -18.10 -25.08
N THR A 256 -17.76 -17.67 -26.29
CA THR A 256 -19.16 -17.78 -26.76
C THR A 256 -19.57 -19.24 -27.00
N LYS A 257 -18.64 -20.10 -27.44
CA LYS A 257 -18.88 -21.53 -27.68
C LYS A 257 -18.87 -22.40 -26.41
N MET A 258 -17.90 -22.20 -25.51
CA MET A 258 -17.69 -23.03 -24.32
C MET A 258 -18.32 -22.45 -23.04
N GLY A 259 -18.92 -21.27 -23.13
CA GLY A 259 -19.51 -20.54 -22.00
C GLY A 259 -18.48 -19.89 -21.07
N ARG A 260 -18.92 -19.50 -19.87
CA ARG A 260 -18.11 -18.79 -18.86
C ARG A 260 -17.13 -19.72 -18.14
N GLN A 261 -16.16 -20.26 -18.88
CA GLN A 261 -15.10 -21.10 -18.33
C GLN A 261 -14.05 -20.26 -17.59
N PRO A 262 -13.63 -20.65 -16.36
CA PRO A 262 -12.71 -19.85 -15.56
C PRO A 262 -11.32 -19.76 -16.21
N PHE A 263 -10.84 -20.82 -16.86
CA PHE A 263 -9.49 -20.85 -17.44
C PHE A 263 -9.32 -19.89 -18.64
N LEU A 264 -10.32 -19.78 -19.52
CA LEU A 264 -10.35 -18.77 -20.59
C LEU A 264 -10.42 -17.36 -20.01
N PHE A 265 -11.23 -17.17 -18.97
CA PHE A 265 -11.45 -15.87 -18.33
C PHE A 265 -10.19 -15.31 -17.66
N HIS A 266 -9.38 -16.14 -16.99
CA HIS A 266 -8.07 -15.70 -16.47
C HIS A 266 -7.15 -15.23 -17.59
N LEU A 267 -7.07 -15.96 -18.71
CA LEU A 267 -6.21 -15.57 -19.83
C LEU A 267 -6.70 -14.27 -20.49
N LEU A 268 -8.01 -14.10 -20.67
CA LEU A 268 -8.63 -12.85 -21.14
C LEU A 268 -8.39 -11.68 -20.17
N SER A 269 -8.43 -11.92 -18.86
CA SER A 269 -8.12 -10.88 -17.85
C SER A 269 -6.67 -10.43 -17.93
N LEU A 270 -5.72 -11.37 -18.12
CA LEU A 270 -4.31 -11.06 -18.30
C LEU A 270 -4.07 -10.29 -19.61
N TYR A 271 -4.75 -10.69 -20.70
CA TYR A 271 -4.71 -9.95 -21.97
C TYR A 271 -5.27 -8.52 -21.82
N LYS A 272 -6.34 -8.34 -21.03
CA LYS A 272 -6.90 -7.01 -20.72
C LYS A 272 -5.93 -6.13 -19.92
N VAL A 273 -5.18 -6.71 -18.97
CA VAL A 273 -4.14 -6.00 -18.21
C VAL A 273 -3.00 -5.53 -19.12
N PHE A 274 -2.60 -6.33 -20.12
CA PHE A 274 -1.52 -5.95 -21.05
C PHE A 274 -1.96 -5.02 -22.20
N CYS A 275 -3.20 -5.16 -22.67
CA CYS A 275 -3.78 -4.39 -23.78
C CYS A 275 -5.29 -4.16 -23.54
N PRO A 276 -5.68 -3.14 -22.74
CA PRO A 276 -7.09 -2.90 -22.40
C PRO A 276 -7.96 -2.61 -23.63
N GLU A 277 -7.42 -1.86 -24.60
CA GLU A 277 -8.04 -1.53 -25.90
C GLU A 277 -8.60 -2.74 -26.66
N LEU A 278 -7.99 -3.92 -26.50
CA LEU A 278 -8.37 -5.12 -27.25
C LEU A 278 -9.47 -5.93 -26.55
N VAL A 279 -9.71 -5.73 -25.26
CA VAL A 279 -10.66 -6.51 -24.44
C VAL A 279 -11.73 -5.60 -23.85
N THR A 280 -12.57 -5.06 -24.73
CA THR A 280 -13.69 -4.14 -24.43
C THR A 280 -14.80 -4.76 -23.57
N LEU A 281 -14.82 -6.08 -23.39
CA LEU A 281 -15.79 -6.76 -22.53
C LEU A 281 -15.64 -6.36 -21.05
N ALA A 282 -16.79 -6.09 -20.41
CA ALA A 282 -16.94 -5.93 -18.97
C ALA A 282 -16.74 -7.29 -18.27
N LEU A 283 -15.47 -7.64 -18.04
CA LEU A 283 -15.09 -8.80 -17.23
C LEU A 283 -15.55 -8.54 -15.76
N PRO A 284 -16.44 -9.37 -15.16
CA PRO A 284 -16.78 -9.25 -13.74
C PRO A 284 -15.55 -9.21 -12.83
N SER A 285 -15.55 -8.24 -11.91
CA SER A 285 -14.45 -7.90 -10.99
C SER A 285 -14.23 -8.87 -9.82
N GLN A 286 -14.90 -10.02 -9.84
CA GLN A 286 -14.91 -11.02 -8.77
C GLN A 286 -14.78 -12.42 -9.39
N MET A 287 -13.64 -13.11 -9.20
CA MET A 287 -13.54 -14.53 -9.55
C MET A 287 -12.74 -15.32 -8.51
N ARG A 288 -13.48 -15.99 -7.61
CA ARG A 288 -12.97 -16.64 -6.38
C ARG A 288 -12.27 -17.99 -6.59
N SER A 289 -11.73 -18.26 -7.78
CA SER A 289 -11.05 -19.53 -8.08
C SER A 289 -9.98 -19.31 -9.13
N GLY A 290 -8.72 -19.16 -8.71
CA GLY A 290 -7.55 -19.26 -9.58
C GLY A 290 -7.50 -20.59 -10.35
N PHE A 291 -6.53 -20.72 -11.27
CA PHE A 291 -6.27 -22.01 -11.95
C PHE A 291 -6.10 -23.13 -10.91
N LYS A 292 -6.90 -24.21 -11.04
CA LYS A 292 -6.86 -25.32 -10.08
C LYS A 292 -5.44 -25.91 -10.03
N ASN A 293 -4.90 -26.09 -8.82
CA ASN A 293 -3.58 -26.70 -8.62
C ASN A 293 -3.66 -28.21 -8.95
N HIS A 294 -3.45 -28.56 -10.21
CA HIS A 294 -3.80 -29.88 -10.74
C HIS A 294 -2.96 -31.07 -10.26
N ASN A 295 -1.84 -30.86 -9.55
CA ASN A 295 -0.98 -31.96 -9.06
C ASN A 295 -0.44 -31.70 -7.64
N SER A 296 -0.88 -32.51 -6.68
CA SER A 296 -0.27 -32.63 -5.34
C SER A 296 0.88 -33.64 -5.33
N THR A 297 0.80 -34.71 -6.13
CA THR A 297 1.71 -35.88 -6.10
C THR A 297 3.13 -35.56 -6.57
N TRP A 298 3.30 -35.03 -7.79
CA TRP A 298 4.62 -34.59 -8.26
C TRP A 298 5.21 -33.48 -7.39
N LYS A 299 4.39 -32.52 -6.90
CA LYS A 299 4.85 -31.49 -5.97
C LYS A 299 5.38 -32.11 -4.67
N ALA A 300 4.71 -33.12 -4.11
CA ALA A 300 5.19 -33.85 -2.94
C ALA A 300 6.51 -34.58 -3.23
N ALA A 301 6.57 -35.36 -4.32
CA ALA A 301 7.75 -36.15 -4.70
C ALA A 301 8.98 -35.28 -5.00
N LEU A 302 8.82 -34.22 -5.80
CA LEU A 302 9.85 -33.21 -6.08
C LEU A 302 10.34 -32.56 -4.78
N SER A 303 9.43 -32.19 -3.88
CA SER A 303 9.79 -31.56 -2.61
C SER A 303 10.57 -32.50 -1.66
N ALA A 304 10.42 -33.82 -1.82
CA ALA A 304 11.13 -34.85 -1.07
C ALA A 304 12.54 -35.10 -1.65
N VAL A 305 12.66 -35.19 -2.98
CA VAL A 305 13.95 -35.24 -3.68
C VAL A 305 14.80 -34.02 -3.34
N GLN A 306 14.24 -32.81 -3.41
CA GLN A 306 14.95 -31.57 -3.05
C GLN A 306 15.41 -31.55 -1.58
N LYS A 307 14.61 -32.10 -0.63
CA LYS A 307 15.07 -32.22 0.77
C LYS A 307 16.27 -33.16 0.89
N ARG A 308 16.23 -34.31 0.21
CA ARG A 308 17.30 -35.32 0.27
C ARG A 308 18.59 -34.79 -0.34
N ASN A 309 18.51 -34.14 -1.50
CA ASN A 309 19.69 -33.62 -2.20
C ASN A 309 20.34 -32.46 -1.42
N ASN A 310 19.56 -31.50 -0.89
CA ASN A 310 20.09 -30.40 -0.08
C ASN A 310 20.74 -30.88 1.24
N GLY A 311 20.26 -31.99 1.81
CA GLY A 311 20.84 -32.59 3.01
C GLY A 311 22.25 -33.18 2.82
N GLN A 312 22.68 -33.46 1.59
CA GLN A 312 24.00 -34.02 1.30
C GLN A 312 25.07 -32.98 0.90
N VAL A 313 24.70 -31.72 0.67
CA VAL A 313 25.64 -30.66 0.20
C VAL A 313 26.13 -29.77 1.37
N SER A 314 25.62 -29.98 2.59
CA SER A 314 25.81 -29.07 3.72
C SER A 314 26.98 -29.39 4.66
N SER A 315 27.92 -30.27 4.30
CA SER A 315 29.00 -30.73 5.20
C SER A 315 30.30 -29.91 5.14
N ASP A 316 30.70 -29.35 3.99
CA ASP A 316 32.13 -29.07 3.75
C ASP A 316 32.53 -27.60 3.46
N ILE A 317 31.59 -26.63 3.47
CA ILE A 317 31.96 -25.20 3.37
C ILE A 317 31.19 -24.36 4.40
N SER A 318 31.75 -24.26 5.60
CA SER A 318 31.52 -23.15 6.53
C SER A 318 32.83 -22.42 6.72
N LEU A 319 32.89 -21.13 6.33
CA LEU A 319 33.71 -20.05 6.91
C LEU A 319 33.77 -18.82 5.98
N THR A 320 32.81 -17.89 6.13
CA THR A 320 33.06 -16.43 6.08
C THR A 320 31.91 -15.72 6.80
N LEU A 321 32.22 -14.68 7.59
CA LEU A 321 31.22 -13.95 8.37
C LEU A 321 30.36 -13.06 7.47
N GLY A 322 29.04 -13.22 7.56
CA GLY A 322 28.03 -12.35 6.97
C GLY A 322 26.68 -12.60 7.64
N VAL A 323 26.04 -11.52 8.10
CA VAL A 323 24.77 -11.47 8.87
C VAL A 323 23.83 -12.66 8.64
N LYS A 324 23.44 -13.33 9.74
CA LYS A 324 22.48 -14.46 9.75
C LYS A 324 21.08 -14.06 9.27
N HIS A 325 20.85 -14.01 7.96
CA HIS A 325 19.50 -14.13 7.42
C HIS A 325 18.98 -15.54 7.71
N LYS A 326 17.94 -15.63 8.55
CA LYS A 326 17.24 -16.90 8.80
C LYS A 326 16.60 -17.36 7.49
N THR A 327 17.12 -18.44 6.90
CA THR A 327 16.51 -19.11 5.75
C THR A 327 15.23 -19.82 6.18
N ASN A 328 14.12 -19.07 6.26
CA ASN A 328 12.80 -19.60 6.56
C ASN A 328 12.28 -20.46 5.41
N SER A 329 12.72 -21.72 5.37
CA SER A 329 12.22 -22.68 4.41
C SER A 329 10.82 -23.16 4.82
N ARG A 330 9.86 -23.03 3.88
CA ARG A 330 8.58 -23.77 3.80
C ARG A 330 7.49 -23.47 4.85
N LYS A 331 6.79 -22.33 4.69
CA LYS A 331 5.33 -22.22 4.94
C LYS A 331 4.57 -21.38 3.88
N ARG A 332 4.95 -21.46 2.60
CA ARG A 332 4.20 -20.83 1.48
C ARG A 332 2.85 -21.53 1.22
N LYS A 333 1.89 -21.27 2.09
CA LYS A 333 0.46 -21.42 1.82
C LYS A 333 -0.45 -20.40 2.55
N TYR A 334 0.12 -19.60 3.46
CA TYR A 334 -0.58 -18.56 4.23
C TYR A 334 0.29 -17.31 4.54
N HIS A 335 1.42 -17.12 3.83
CA HIS A 335 2.27 -15.92 3.95
C HIS A 335 2.15 -15.12 2.65
N HIS A 336 1.12 -14.28 2.57
CA HIS A 336 0.81 -13.43 1.41
C HIS A 336 1.26 -11.97 1.62
N LEU A 337 1.71 -11.65 2.83
CA LEU A 337 1.93 -10.30 3.35
C LEU A 337 3.40 -9.93 3.59
N GLU A 338 4.33 -10.89 3.54
CA GLU A 338 5.75 -10.58 3.59
C GLU A 338 6.10 -9.70 2.38
N VAL A 339 6.27 -8.40 2.62
CA VAL A 339 6.75 -7.43 1.64
C VAL A 339 8.03 -8.00 1.04
N PRO A 340 8.06 -8.30 -0.27
CA PRO A 340 9.18 -9.02 -0.84
C PRO A 340 10.48 -8.27 -0.62
N SER A 341 11.55 -9.00 -0.31
CA SER A 341 12.88 -8.41 -0.29
C SER A 341 13.19 -7.83 -1.68
N LEU A 342 13.79 -6.65 -1.73
CA LEU A 342 14.45 -6.15 -2.95
C LEU A 342 15.36 -7.28 -3.47
N SER A 343 15.03 -7.78 -4.66
CA SER A 343 15.74 -8.89 -5.30
C SER A 343 15.41 -8.88 -6.80
N SER A 344 16.30 -8.28 -7.58
CA SER A 344 16.30 -8.36 -9.03
C SER A 344 16.51 -9.81 -9.45
N SER A 345 15.85 -10.18 -10.54
CA SER A 345 16.04 -11.49 -11.17
C SER A 345 17.34 -11.56 -12.00
N VAL A 346 18.25 -10.59 -11.83
CA VAL A 346 19.52 -10.54 -12.54
C VAL A 346 20.54 -11.37 -11.77
N GLN A 347 20.86 -12.55 -12.32
CA GLN A 347 21.87 -13.44 -11.77
C GLN A 347 23.18 -12.70 -11.53
N ARG A 348 23.74 -12.84 -10.32
CA ARG A 348 24.97 -12.14 -9.92
C ARG A 348 26.24 -12.61 -10.66
N ASN A 349 26.15 -13.69 -11.46
CA ASN A 349 27.28 -14.36 -12.11
C ASN A 349 27.00 -14.64 -13.60
N SER A 350 27.21 -13.66 -14.48
CA SER A 350 27.52 -13.92 -15.89
C SER A 350 28.34 -12.77 -16.49
N PRO A 351 29.64 -12.97 -16.78
CA PRO A 351 30.39 -12.02 -17.57
C PRO A 351 30.06 -12.18 -19.07
N SER A 352 30.05 -11.06 -19.79
CA SER A 352 29.87 -10.94 -21.25
C SER A 352 28.46 -11.17 -21.83
N SER A 353 27.73 -10.06 -22.01
CA SER A 353 27.29 -9.64 -23.35
C SER A 353 26.93 -8.15 -23.33
N SER A 354 27.22 -7.43 -24.43
CA SER A 354 27.15 -5.97 -24.50
C SER A 354 25.71 -5.47 -24.77
N SER A 355 24.87 -5.51 -23.74
CA SER A 355 23.51 -4.96 -23.75
C SER A 355 23.29 -4.21 -22.43
N ARG A 356 23.05 -2.89 -22.51
CA ARG A 356 22.88 -1.89 -21.41
C ARG A 356 23.24 -2.38 -19.99
N LYS A 357 24.24 -1.75 -19.35
CA LYS A 357 24.45 -1.88 -17.90
C LYS A 357 23.14 -1.54 -17.17
N VAL A 358 22.49 -2.54 -16.58
CA VAL A 358 21.34 -2.36 -15.69
C VAL A 358 21.87 -2.42 -14.26
N PHE A 359 21.50 -1.43 -13.44
CA PHE A 359 21.88 -1.37 -12.04
C PHE A 359 20.74 -1.94 -11.18
N PRO A 360 20.95 -3.07 -10.47
CA PRO A 360 19.91 -3.67 -9.66
C PRO A 360 19.66 -2.87 -8.37
N LEU A 361 18.39 -2.65 -8.02
CA LEU A 361 17.97 -1.88 -6.85
C LEU A 361 18.55 -2.36 -5.51
N GLU A 362 18.94 -3.64 -5.41
CA GLU A 362 19.58 -4.19 -4.20
C GLU A 362 20.96 -3.60 -3.91
N GLN A 363 21.64 -3.06 -4.92
CA GLN A 363 22.96 -2.45 -4.77
C GLN A 363 22.87 -0.95 -4.43
N LEU A 364 21.67 -0.37 -4.40
CA LEU A 364 21.44 1.01 -3.96
C LEU A 364 21.43 1.06 -2.43
N HIS A 365 22.57 1.43 -1.85
CA HIS A 365 22.72 1.63 -0.41
C HIS A 365 22.96 3.09 -0.03
N THR A 366 23.32 3.95 -0.98
CA THR A 366 23.63 5.36 -0.74
C THR A 366 23.04 6.26 -1.83
N PHE A 367 22.80 7.53 -1.48
CA PHE A 367 22.22 8.52 -2.40
C PHE A 367 23.13 8.88 -3.60
N PRO A 368 24.47 8.97 -3.47
CA PRO A 368 25.33 9.17 -4.65
C PRO A 368 25.23 8.04 -5.67
N GLN A 369 25.18 6.78 -5.21
CA GLN A 369 24.98 5.62 -6.08
C GLN A 369 23.65 5.67 -6.84
N LEU A 370 22.60 6.24 -6.24
CA LEU A 370 21.32 6.47 -6.91
C LEU A 370 21.51 7.47 -8.06
N LEU A 371 22.13 8.63 -7.81
CA LEU A 371 22.40 9.66 -8.81
C LEU A 371 23.23 9.13 -9.99
N ASP A 372 24.35 8.45 -9.69
CA ASP A 372 25.28 7.93 -10.70
C ASP A 372 24.62 6.88 -11.62
N ASN A 373 23.62 6.16 -11.11
CA ASN A 373 22.97 5.04 -11.82
C ASN A 373 21.50 5.33 -12.23
N LEU A 374 21.01 6.56 -12.12
CA LEU A 374 19.62 6.94 -12.47
C LEU A 374 19.14 6.39 -13.82
N HIS A 375 20.02 6.40 -14.82
CA HIS A 375 19.74 5.97 -16.19
C HIS A 375 19.81 4.44 -16.40
N CYS A 376 20.20 3.69 -15.37
CA CYS A 376 20.45 2.25 -15.40
C CYS A 376 19.51 1.43 -14.52
N ILE A 377 18.70 2.05 -13.65
CA ILE A 377 17.91 1.33 -12.64
C ILE A 377 16.64 0.73 -13.26
N GLU A 378 16.55 -0.60 -13.26
CA GLU A 378 15.34 -1.33 -13.67
C GLU A 378 14.43 -1.60 -12.46
N LEU A 379 13.15 -1.21 -12.57
CA LEU A 379 12.15 -1.42 -11.53
C LEU A 379 11.78 -2.91 -11.37
N PRO A 380 11.54 -3.41 -10.14
CA PRO A 380 11.36 -4.82 -9.89
C PRO A 380 9.99 -5.30 -10.37
N SER A 381 9.88 -6.57 -10.74
CA SER A 381 8.58 -7.18 -11.04
C SER A 381 7.67 -7.29 -9.81
N GLN A 382 8.25 -7.31 -8.61
CA GLN A 382 7.56 -7.36 -7.33
C GLN A 382 7.55 -5.96 -6.67
N MET A 383 6.69 -5.08 -7.17
CA MET A 383 6.65 -3.65 -6.77
C MET A 383 6.49 -3.41 -5.26
N GLY A 384 5.82 -4.31 -4.52
CA GLY A 384 5.71 -4.20 -3.06
C GLY A 384 7.05 -4.07 -2.33
N SER A 385 8.13 -4.62 -2.89
CA SER A 385 9.49 -4.51 -2.33
C SER A 385 9.99 -3.07 -2.17
N LEU A 386 9.49 -2.13 -2.97
CA LEU A 386 9.86 -0.71 -2.93
C LEU A 386 9.46 -0.04 -1.61
N LEU A 387 8.36 -0.49 -0.99
CA LEU A 387 7.86 0.02 0.31
C LEU A 387 8.89 -0.16 1.45
N GLY A 388 9.94 -0.97 1.25
CA GLY A 388 11.00 -1.21 2.23
C GLY A 388 12.25 -0.34 2.10
N SER A 389 12.35 0.57 1.12
CA SER A 389 13.56 1.37 0.88
C SER A 389 13.26 2.81 0.48
N SER A 390 13.73 3.75 1.30
CA SER A 390 13.61 5.20 1.03
C SER A 390 14.29 5.62 -0.27
N LEU A 391 15.44 5.04 -0.61
CA LEU A 391 16.13 5.32 -1.89
C LEU A 391 15.31 4.85 -3.10
N ALA A 392 14.63 3.72 -2.97
CA ALA A 392 13.76 3.20 -4.03
C ALA A 392 12.48 4.04 -4.18
N LEU A 393 11.97 4.60 -3.08
CA LEU A 393 10.85 5.56 -3.09
C LEU A 393 11.26 6.90 -3.70
N CYS A 394 12.44 7.45 -3.35
CA CYS A 394 13.00 8.64 -4.02
C CYS A 394 13.15 8.44 -5.53
N TYR A 395 13.61 7.26 -5.97
CA TYR A 395 13.71 6.95 -7.40
C TYR A 395 12.34 6.91 -8.09
N LEU A 396 11.36 6.23 -7.47
CA LEU A 396 10.00 6.12 -7.98
C LEU A 396 9.34 7.51 -8.13
N ASP A 397 9.51 8.35 -7.13
CA ASP A 397 9.04 9.74 -7.10
C ASP A 397 9.68 10.62 -8.18
N TYR A 398 11.01 10.51 -8.34
CA TYR A 398 11.77 11.29 -9.32
C TYR A 398 11.48 10.89 -10.78
N VAL A 399 11.36 9.59 -11.07
CA VAL A 399 11.27 9.07 -12.46
C VAL A 399 9.89 9.27 -13.09
N GLN A 400 8.84 9.43 -12.28
CA GLN A 400 7.47 9.67 -12.76
C GLN A 400 6.94 8.65 -13.79
N ASP A 401 7.39 7.40 -13.73
CA ASP A 401 6.80 6.33 -14.54
C ASP A 401 5.40 5.98 -13.99
N ASP A 402 4.36 6.51 -14.62
CA ASP A 402 2.96 6.18 -14.29
C ASP A 402 2.71 4.66 -14.29
N SER A 403 3.41 3.89 -15.14
CA SER A 403 3.30 2.44 -15.16
C SER A 403 3.87 1.79 -13.90
N ALA A 404 4.84 2.42 -13.24
CA ALA A 404 5.38 1.98 -11.96
C ALA A 404 4.37 2.24 -10.83
N PHE A 405 3.84 3.46 -10.74
CA PHE A 405 2.81 3.79 -9.74
C PHE A 405 1.54 2.95 -9.91
N LEU A 406 1.12 2.65 -11.15
CA LEU A 406 0.00 1.75 -11.44
C LEU A 406 0.30 0.30 -11.01
N ARG A 407 1.51 -0.23 -11.31
CA ARG A 407 1.90 -1.58 -10.86
C ARG A 407 2.00 -1.70 -9.34
N LEU A 408 2.49 -0.66 -8.66
CA LEU A 408 2.55 -0.60 -7.18
C LEU A 408 1.14 -0.53 -6.58
N ASN A 409 0.27 0.35 -7.07
CA ASN A 409 -1.12 0.45 -6.61
C ASN A 409 -1.91 -0.84 -6.87
N PHE A 410 -1.72 -1.50 -8.01
CA PHE A 410 -2.37 -2.78 -8.28
C PHE A 410 -1.93 -3.86 -7.29
N TRP A 411 -0.62 -3.96 -7.01
CA TRP A 411 -0.08 -4.90 -6.02
C TRP A 411 -0.61 -4.61 -4.61
N LEU A 412 -0.60 -3.34 -4.20
CA LEU A 412 -1.02 -2.91 -2.87
C LEU A 412 -2.53 -3.12 -2.65
N GLY A 413 -3.35 -2.73 -3.62
CA GLY A 413 -4.79 -2.99 -3.61
C GLY A 413 -5.11 -4.48 -3.51
N HIS A 414 -4.43 -5.32 -4.28
CA HIS A 414 -4.60 -6.78 -4.18
C HIS A 414 -4.18 -7.33 -2.80
N ALA A 415 -3.05 -6.88 -2.25
CA ALA A 415 -2.56 -7.33 -0.95
C ALA A 415 -3.51 -6.95 0.20
N LEU A 416 -4.02 -5.71 0.21
CA LEU A 416 -4.98 -5.24 1.20
C LEU A 416 -6.35 -5.94 1.06
N HIS A 417 -6.84 -6.11 -0.17
CA HIS A 417 -8.13 -6.77 -0.42
C HIS A 417 -8.14 -8.24 0.01
N GLU A 418 -7.11 -9.03 -0.32
CA GLU A 418 -7.02 -10.43 0.10
C GLU A 418 -7.05 -10.59 1.63
N GLU A 419 -6.16 -9.89 2.33
CA GLU A 419 -5.98 -10.10 3.78
C GLU A 419 -7.19 -9.65 4.63
N PHE A 420 -7.78 -8.50 4.29
CA PHE A 420 -8.77 -7.85 5.13
C PHE A 420 -10.22 -8.10 4.70
N LEU A 421 -10.48 -8.33 3.40
CA LEU A 421 -11.84 -8.49 2.87
C LEU A 421 -12.16 -9.93 2.43
N PHE A 422 -11.16 -10.78 2.17
CA PHE A 422 -11.40 -12.15 1.71
C PHE A 422 -10.93 -13.24 2.71
N CYS A 423 -10.00 -12.96 3.62
CA CYS A 423 -9.47 -13.91 4.61
C CYS A 423 -10.01 -13.75 6.05
N SER A 424 -11.29 -13.43 6.22
CA SER A 424 -11.91 -13.25 7.55
C SER A 424 -12.33 -14.54 8.28
N GLY A 425 -12.32 -15.70 7.60
CA GLY A 425 -13.00 -16.92 8.08
C GLY A 425 -12.20 -17.92 8.93
N ASP A 426 -10.86 -17.90 8.92
CA ASP A 426 -10.05 -18.94 9.60
C ASP A 426 -8.65 -18.42 9.99
N ARG A 427 -8.60 -17.57 11.04
CA ARG A 427 -7.41 -16.78 11.38
C ARG A 427 -6.67 -17.35 12.60
N GLY A 428 -5.64 -18.16 12.35
CA GLY A 428 -4.63 -18.48 13.36
C GLY A 428 -3.84 -17.23 13.79
N SER A 429 -3.30 -17.24 15.02
CA SER A 429 -2.74 -16.04 15.69
C SER A 429 -1.56 -15.34 14.98
N GLY A 430 -0.97 -15.95 13.94
CA GLY A 430 0.14 -15.35 13.19
C GLY A 430 -0.24 -14.23 12.21
N SER A 431 -1.41 -14.29 11.54
CA SER A 431 -1.69 -13.38 10.41
C SER A 431 -1.81 -11.91 10.83
N SER A 432 -2.29 -11.64 12.05
CA SER A 432 -2.38 -10.27 12.58
C SER A 432 -1.02 -9.57 12.67
N SER A 433 0.07 -10.31 12.96
CA SER A 433 1.42 -9.72 13.05
C SER A 433 1.99 -9.34 11.69
N GLU A 434 1.70 -10.11 10.65
CA GLU A 434 2.14 -9.81 9.27
C GLU A 434 1.35 -8.62 8.72
N ALA A 435 0.04 -8.58 8.98
CA ALA A 435 -0.83 -7.47 8.58
C ALA A 435 -0.41 -6.16 9.26
N LEU A 436 -0.13 -6.20 10.56
CA LEU A 436 0.39 -5.04 11.30
C LEU A 436 1.73 -4.53 10.73
N HIS A 437 2.65 -5.43 10.38
CA HIS A 437 3.93 -5.03 9.78
C HIS A 437 3.76 -4.43 8.38
N LEU A 438 2.84 -4.97 7.54
CA LEU A 438 2.52 -4.36 6.24
C LEU A 438 1.92 -2.96 6.41
N LEU A 439 0.91 -2.78 7.27
CA LEU A 439 0.27 -1.47 7.48
C LEU A 439 1.24 -0.45 8.08
N ASN A 440 2.10 -0.84 9.04
CA ASN A 440 3.13 0.06 9.57
C ASN A 440 4.15 0.47 8.50
N ARG A 441 4.53 -0.44 7.59
CA ARG A 441 5.42 -0.09 6.48
C ARG A 441 4.73 0.83 5.47
N LEU A 442 3.47 0.57 5.16
CA LEU A 442 2.63 1.42 4.31
C LEU A 442 2.52 2.84 4.87
N LEU A 443 2.19 2.99 6.16
CA LEU A 443 2.21 4.27 6.87
C LEU A 443 3.57 4.96 6.80
N SER A 444 4.66 4.24 7.07
CA SER A 444 6.02 4.82 6.95
C SER A 444 6.36 5.26 5.53
N THR A 445 5.75 4.64 4.52
CA THR A 445 5.92 5.00 3.10
C THR A 445 5.11 6.25 2.76
N GLN A 446 3.85 6.33 3.18
CA GLN A 446 2.99 7.51 2.99
C GLN A 446 3.53 8.73 3.75
N HIS A 447 4.02 8.55 4.97
CA HIS A 447 4.73 9.61 5.70
C HIS A 447 6.06 10.01 5.06
N PHE A 448 6.76 9.10 4.37
CA PHE A 448 7.98 9.46 3.63
C PHE A 448 7.65 10.26 2.36
N LEU A 449 6.65 9.83 1.59
CA LEU A 449 6.22 10.48 0.35
C LEU A 449 5.37 11.74 0.57
N GLN A 450 4.79 11.91 1.77
CA GLN A 450 3.74 12.90 2.08
C GLN A 450 2.49 12.79 1.18
N GLU A 451 2.31 11.65 0.50
CA GLU A 451 1.17 11.36 -0.39
C GLU A 451 0.56 9.98 -0.09
N GLY A 452 -0.75 9.86 -0.30
CA GLY A 452 -1.49 8.61 -0.20
C GLY A 452 -1.47 7.76 -1.48
N PHE A 453 -1.76 6.47 -1.34
CA PHE A 453 -1.94 5.58 -2.48
C PHE A 453 -3.43 5.40 -2.80
N SER A 454 -3.84 5.66 -4.04
CA SER A 454 -5.25 5.52 -4.49
C SER A 454 -5.82 4.11 -4.29
N SER A 455 -4.97 3.09 -4.33
CA SER A 455 -5.33 1.71 -3.98
C SER A 455 -5.65 1.51 -2.49
N THR A 456 -5.04 2.30 -1.60
CA THR A 456 -5.33 2.30 -0.17
C THR A 456 -6.63 3.03 0.12
N GLU A 457 -6.87 4.18 -0.51
CA GLU A 457 -8.15 4.89 -0.44
C GLU A 457 -9.32 3.99 -0.89
N GLY A 458 -9.21 3.40 -2.09
CA GLY A 458 -10.22 2.50 -2.66
C GLY A 458 -10.42 1.19 -1.88
N PHE A 459 -9.45 0.80 -1.05
CA PHE A 459 -9.59 -0.25 -0.05
C PHE A 459 -10.35 0.27 1.19
N LEU A 460 -9.94 1.40 1.77
CA LEU A 460 -10.52 1.97 2.98
C LEU A 460 -12.03 2.24 2.84
N TYR A 461 -12.48 2.84 1.73
CA TYR A 461 -13.90 3.10 1.49
C TYR A 461 -14.76 1.82 1.48
N LYS A 462 -14.17 0.67 1.10
CA LYS A 462 -14.86 -0.63 1.13
C LYS A 462 -14.72 -1.31 2.50
N PHE A 463 -13.57 -1.17 3.14
CA PHE A 463 -13.27 -1.79 4.42
C PHE A 463 -14.03 -1.16 5.58
N LEU A 464 -14.21 0.17 5.58
CA LEU A 464 -14.99 0.88 6.60
C LEU A 464 -16.41 0.33 6.78
N ASN A 465 -17.04 -0.16 5.71
CA ASN A 465 -18.38 -0.73 5.72
C ASN A 465 -18.49 -2.12 6.37
N VAL A 466 -17.36 -2.78 6.66
CA VAL A 466 -17.29 -4.11 7.30
C VAL A 466 -16.39 -4.15 8.54
N TRP A 467 -15.72 -3.05 8.85
CA TRP A 467 -14.81 -2.94 9.98
C TRP A 467 -15.59 -2.73 11.28
N ASP A 468 -15.15 -3.36 12.36
CA ASP A 468 -15.77 -3.36 13.68
C ASP A 468 -15.19 -2.30 14.64
N GLY A 469 -14.19 -1.54 14.19
CA GLY A 469 -13.45 -0.59 15.03
C GLY A 469 -12.42 -1.23 15.98
N SER A 470 -12.22 -2.55 15.93
CA SER A 470 -11.27 -3.26 16.82
C SER A 470 -9.95 -3.59 16.10
N LEU A 471 -10.03 -4.16 14.89
CA LEU A 471 -8.86 -4.68 14.18
C LEU A 471 -7.90 -3.55 13.76
N LEU A 472 -6.63 -3.63 14.21
CA LEU A 472 -5.51 -2.74 13.82
C LEU A 472 -5.87 -1.24 13.86
N ARG A 473 -6.66 -0.82 14.84
CA ARG A 473 -7.24 0.52 14.94
C ARG A 473 -6.26 1.68 14.74
N PRO A 474 -5.08 1.74 15.40
CA PRO A 474 -4.14 2.85 15.19
C PRO A 474 -3.67 2.94 13.73
N GLN A 475 -3.44 1.79 13.09
CA GLN A 475 -2.99 1.73 11.71
C GLN A 475 -4.09 2.15 10.73
N ILE A 476 -5.32 1.66 10.90
CA ILE A 476 -6.45 2.00 10.02
C ILE A 476 -6.80 3.49 10.15
N LEU A 477 -6.85 4.04 11.36
CA LEU A 477 -7.06 5.48 11.57
C LEU A 477 -5.89 6.32 11.03
N GLY A 478 -4.65 5.85 11.16
CA GLY A 478 -3.50 6.47 10.52
C GLY A 478 -3.70 6.61 9.00
N LEU A 479 -4.06 5.52 8.32
CA LEU A 479 -4.27 5.49 6.87
C LEU A 479 -5.47 6.34 6.42
N LEU A 480 -6.54 6.39 7.23
CA LEU A 480 -7.68 7.28 6.98
C LEU A 480 -7.27 8.74 7.05
N SER A 481 -6.35 9.10 7.94
CA SER A 481 -5.83 10.47 8.02
C SER A 481 -4.94 10.87 6.82
N ASP A 482 -4.48 9.92 6.01
CA ASP A 482 -3.71 10.18 4.77
C ASP A 482 -4.58 10.32 3.51
N ILE A 483 -5.93 10.24 3.64
CA ILE A 483 -6.83 10.39 2.49
C ILE A 483 -6.76 11.83 1.96
N PRO A 484 -6.52 12.04 0.65
CA PRO A 484 -6.49 13.36 0.03
C PRO A 484 -7.87 14.02 0.01
N VAL A 485 -7.94 15.30 -0.36
CA VAL A 485 -9.24 16.01 -0.44
C VAL A 485 -10.11 15.41 -1.55
N VAL A 486 -11.26 14.87 -1.16
CA VAL A 486 -12.29 14.32 -2.04
C VAL A 486 -13.48 15.29 -2.09
N PRO A 487 -14.17 15.46 -3.24
CA PRO A 487 -15.39 16.24 -3.32
C PRO A 487 -16.41 15.95 -2.20
N SER A 488 -16.99 17.01 -1.64
CA SER A 488 -17.97 16.96 -0.54
C SER A 488 -19.17 16.03 -0.81
N SER A 489 -19.56 15.84 -2.07
CA SER A 489 -20.60 14.88 -2.47
C SER A 489 -20.22 13.42 -2.21
N CYS A 490 -18.95 13.06 -2.39
CA CYS A 490 -18.47 11.68 -2.28
C CYS A 490 -18.02 11.33 -0.85
N ILE A 491 -17.39 12.26 -0.13
CA ILE A 491 -16.85 11.98 1.22
C ILE A 491 -17.94 11.60 2.24
N ASN A 492 -19.14 12.15 2.10
CA ASN A 492 -20.28 11.84 2.96
C ASN A 492 -20.62 10.35 2.96
N GLN A 493 -20.81 9.77 1.76
CA GLN A 493 -21.18 8.36 1.59
C GLN A 493 -20.01 7.40 1.84
N LEU A 494 -18.80 7.78 1.45
CA LEU A 494 -17.63 6.88 1.45
C LEU A 494 -16.89 6.83 2.81
N LEU A 495 -17.00 7.88 3.63
CA LEU A 495 -16.21 8.02 4.86
C LEU A 495 -17.05 8.44 6.07
N PHE A 496 -17.95 9.42 5.93
CA PHE A 496 -18.69 9.96 7.09
C PHE A 496 -19.80 9.03 7.59
N GLU A 497 -20.62 8.45 6.71
CA GLU A 497 -21.68 7.52 7.09
C GLU A 497 -21.16 6.27 7.86
N PRO A 498 -20.11 5.55 7.40
CA PRO A 498 -19.52 4.45 8.17
C PRO A 498 -18.92 4.88 9.51
N LEU A 499 -18.20 6.02 9.53
CA LEU A 499 -17.59 6.53 10.77
C LEU A 499 -18.64 6.95 11.81
N VAL A 500 -19.81 7.45 11.40
CA VAL A 500 -20.92 7.76 12.32
C VAL A 500 -21.41 6.52 13.06
N GLN A 501 -21.61 5.42 12.34
CA GLN A 501 -22.10 4.16 12.93
C GLN A 501 -21.09 3.62 13.95
N LEU A 502 -19.80 3.65 13.63
CA LEU A 502 -18.72 3.25 14.54
C LEU A 502 -18.54 4.22 15.71
N PHE A 503 -18.66 5.53 15.49
CA PHE A 503 -18.47 6.53 16.53
C PHE A 503 -19.52 6.41 17.63
N PHE A 504 -20.81 6.28 17.29
CA PHE A 504 -21.87 6.25 18.31
C PHE A 504 -21.97 4.92 19.07
N THR A 505 -21.55 3.80 18.48
CA THR A 505 -21.61 2.47 19.10
C THR A 505 -20.38 2.10 19.94
N SER A 506 -19.35 2.95 19.97
CA SER A 506 -18.03 2.63 20.52
C SER A 506 -17.68 3.37 21.82
N THR A 507 -16.60 2.91 22.45
CA THR A 507 -16.03 3.49 23.68
C THR A 507 -15.52 4.93 23.50
N LEU A 508 -15.50 5.71 24.59
CA LEU A 508 -14.86 7.02 24.70
C LEU A 508 -13.47 7.11 24.02
N PHE A 509 -12.59 6.12 24.24
CA PHE A 509 -11.26 6.10 23.63
C PHE A 509 -11.28 5.98 22.10
N PHE A 510 -12.23 5.23 21.54
CA PHE A 510 -12.42 5.16 20.09
C PHE A 510 -12.93 6.50 19.55
N LYS A 511 -13.91 7.12 20.22
CA LYS A 511 -14.42 8.46 19.88
C LYS A 511 -13.28 9.49 19.82
N CYS A 512 -12.42 9.52 20.85
CA CYS A 512 -11.22 10.36 20.88
C CYS A 512 -10.28 10.06 19.68
N SER A 513 -10.02 8.79 19.40
CA SER A 513 -9.15 8.37 18.28
C SER A 513 -9.70 8.79 16.91
N VAL A 514 -11.03 8.81 16.74
CA VAL A 514 -11.69 9.29 15.50
C VAL A 514 -11.57 10.81 15.38
N ILE A 515 -11.77 11.57 16.47
CA ILE A 515 -11.57 13.03 16.44
C ILE A 515 -10.11 13.38 16.10
N ASP A 516 -9.14 12.69 16.70
CA ASP A 516 -7.72 12.84 16.37
C ASP A 516 -7.40 12.48 14.92
N CYS A 517 -7.92 11.37 14.41
CA CYS A 517 -7.82 10.99 12.99
C CYS A 517 -8.31 12.10 12.04
N LEU A 518 -9.48 12.69 12.35
CA LEU A 518 -10.09 13.75 11.54
C LEU A 518 -9.36 15.10 11.70
N ASN A 519 -8.75 15.36 12.86
CA ASN A 519 -7.85 16.52 13.06
C ASN A 519 -6.57 16.38 12.23
N ASN A 520 -5.93 15.22 12.25
CA ASN A 520 -4.73 14.93 11.46
C ASN A 520 -5.03 15.01 9.94
N MET A 521 -6.21 14.54 9.51
CA MET A 521 -6.68 14.69 8.12
C MET A 521 -6.85 16.18 7.75
N LEU A 522 -7.55 16.96 8.57
CA LEU A 522 -7.72 18.41 8.36
C LEU A 522 -6.36 19.14 8.32
N LEU A 523 -5.45 18.81 9.25
CA LEU A 523 -4.12 19.39 9.32
C LEU A 523 -3.31 19.14 8.04
N LYS A 524 -3.35 17.93 7.49
CA LYS A 524 -2.70 17.59 6.23
C LYS A 524 -3.31 18.34 5.05
N TRP A 525 -4.63 18.41 4.96
CA TRP A 525 -5.33 19.17 3.91
C TRP A 525 -4.99 20.66 3.93
N LEU A 526 -4.98 21.28 5.12
CA LEU A 526 -4.61 22.68 5.31
C LEU A 526 -3.13 22.94 5.03
N THR A 527 -2.25 22.01 5.43
CA THR A 527 -0.80 22.10 5.15
C THR A 527 -0.55 22.01 3.65
N TRP A 528 -1.15 21.04 2.97
CA TRP A 528 -1.12 20.89 1.51
C TRP A 528 -1.55 22.19 0.82
N HIS A 529 -2.71 22.75 1.19
CA HIS A 529 -3.16 24.04 0.65
C HIS A 529 -2.14 25.16 0.89
N SER A 530 -1.62 25.28 2.12
CA SER A 530 -0.70 26.37 2.47
C SER A 530 0.62 26.34 1.71
N VAL A 531 1.12 25.16 1.35
CA VAL A 531 2.36 25.01 0.56
C VAL A 531 2.10 25.39 -0.90
N TYR A 532 1.06 24.84 -1.52
CA TYR A 532 0.78 25.08 -2.95
C TYR A 532 0.20 26.48 -3.24
N ALA A 533 -0.57 27.06 -2.32
CA ALA A 533 -1.09 28.43 -2.45
C ALA A 533 0.00 29.53 -2.30
N LEU A 534 1.21 29.18 -1.87
CA LEU A 534 2.37 30.08 -1.87
C LEU A 534 3.16 30.07 -3.19
N GLU A 535 3.02 29.01 -4.00
CA GLU A 535 3.73 28.86 -5.28
C GLU A 535 2.93 29.43 -6.46
N ASP A 536 1.62 29.18 -6.52
CA ASP A 536 0.73 29.72 -7.57
C ASP A 536 0.12 31.08 -7.16
N GLY A 537 0.75 32.15 -7.66
CA GLY A 537 0.24 33.52 -7.53
C GLY A 537 -1.12 33.72 -8.21
N LEU A 538 -2.18 33.76 -7.42
CA LEU A 538 -3.55 34.21 -7.72
C LEU A 538 -4.41 33.38 -8.70
N ASP A 539 -3.86 32.50 -9.53
CA ASP A 539 -4.65 31.66 -10.45
C ASP A 539 -4.93 30.27 -9.84
N ILE A 540 -5.82 30.24 -8.85
CA ILE A 540 -6.08 29.06 -8.00
C ILE A 540 -7.01 28.04 -8.68
N SER A 541 -6.55 27.54 -9.83
CA SER A 541 -7.07 26.34 -10.47
C SER A 541 -6.27 25.15 -9.94
N LEU A 542 -6.85 24.31 -9.07
CA LEU A 542 -6.17 23.10 -8.54
C LEU A 542 -6.20 21.97 -9.60
N HIS A 543 -5.93 22.31 -10.86
CA HIS A 543 -6.00 21.44 -12.03
C HIS A 543 -4.73 20.59 -12.26
N SER A 544 -3.70 20.78 -11.43
CA SER A 544 -2.38 20.15 -11.58
C SER A 544 -1.95 19.26 -10.41
N HIS A 545 -2.59 19.36 -9.23
CA HIS A 545 -2.01 18.83 -7.98
C HIS A 545 -2.93 17.94 -7.12
N THR A 546 -4.25 17.99 -7.26
CA THR A 546 -5.14 16.95 -6.72
C THR A 546 -5.46 15.89 -7.79
N PRO A 547 -5.60 14.60 -7.44
CA PRO A 547 -5.93 13.54 -8.41
C PRO A 547 -7.33 13.70 -9.03
N MET A 548 -8.20 14.50 -8.39
CA MET A 548 -9.42 15.07 -8.97
C MET A 548 -9.13 16.52 -9.38
N ASN A 549 -9.57 16.94 -10.57
CA ASN A 549 -9.60 18.36 -10.96
C ASN A 549 -10.57 19.14 -10.05
N MET A 550 -10.05 19.78 -9.00
CA MET A 550 -10.86 20.56 -8.06
C MET A 550 -10.65 22.06 -8.27
N SER A 551 -11.68 22.83 -7.97
CA SER A 551 -11.55 24.28 -7.77
C SER A 551 -11.20 24.56 -6.31
N LEU A 552 -10.64 25.74 -6.03
CA LEU A 552 -10.49 26.23 -4.66
C LEU A 552 -11.84 26.23 -3.90
N SER A 553 -12.94 26.56 -4.58
CA SER A 553 -14.28 26.49 -3.98
C SER A 553 -14.65 25.06 -3.56
N GLY A 554 -14.42 24.06 -4.42
CA GLY A 554 -14.66 22.65 -4.08
C GLY A 554 -13.76 22.14 -2.95
N PHE A 555 -12.51 22.60 -2.88
CA PHE A 555 -11.63 22.33 -1.74
C PHE A 555 -12.21 22.94 -0.45
N MET A 556 -12.58 24.23 -0.47
CA MET A 556 -13.21 24.88 0.69
C MET A 556 -14.51 24.21 1.11
N ASP A 557 -15.40 23.85 0.18
CA ASP A 557 -16.65 23.13 0.49
C ASP A 557 -16.38 21.78 1.18
N SER A 558 -15.31 21.08 0.79
CA SER A 558 -14.92 19.79 1.37
C SER A 558 -14.31 19.95 2.77
N VAL A 559 -13.48 20.99 2.98
CA VAL A 559 -12.99 21.38 4.32
C VAL A 559 -14.13 21.81 5.23
N VAL A 560 -15.06 22.64 4.74
CA VAL A 560 -16.23 23.07 5.50
C VAL A 560 -17.09 21.87 5.91
N GLU A 561 -17.34 20.91 5.03
CA GLU A 561 -18.16 19.76 5.37
C GLU A 561 -17.47 18.82 6.35
N LEU A 562 -16.13 18.68 6.31
CA LEU A 562 -15.36 18.02 7.37
C LEU A 562 -15.51 18.73 8.73
N VAL A 563 -15.38 20.06 8.79
CA VAL A 563 -15.53 20.81 10.05
C VAL A 563 -16.96 20.73 10.59
N ARG A 564 -17.98 20.76 9.72
CA ARG A 564 -19.38 20.53 10.10
C ARG A 564 -19.61 19.10 10.59
N PHE A 565 -19.05 18.11 9.91
CA PHE A 565 -19.14 16.71 10.29
C PHE A 565 -18.56 16.45 11.69
N VAL A 566 -17.34 16.92 11.94
CA VAL A 566 -16.71 16.85 13.27
C VAL A 566 -17.52 17.64 14.30
N GLY A 567 -18.06 18.80 13.95
CA GLY A 567 -18.96 19.55 14.84
C GLY A 567 -20.24 18.81 15.23
N ARG A 568 -20.82 18.02 14.31
CA ARG A 568 -21.97 17.12 14.58
C ARG A 568 -21.54 15.97 15.53
N LEU A 569 -20.44 15.28 15.23
CA LEU A 569 -19.90 14.21 16.08
C LEU A 569 -19.52 14.70 17.48
N ALA A 570 -18.89 15.86 17.59
CA ALA A 570 -18.47 16.48 18.83
C ALA A 570 -19.67 16.85 19.71
N THR A 571 -20.70 17.50 19.13
CA THR A 571 -21.92 17.88 19.86
C THR A 571 -22.63 16.68 20.45
N VAL A 572 -22.89 15.64 19.63
CA VAL A 572 -23.61 14.44 20.09
C VAL A 572 -22.71 13.57 20.99
N GLY A 573 -21.42 13.47 20.67
CA GLY A 573 -20.44 12.72 21.46
C GLY A 573 -20.28 13.26 22.89
N LEU A 574 -20.19 14.58 23.05
CA LEU A 574 -20.16 15.21 24.38
C LEU A 574 -21.47 15.00 25.14
N GLN A 575 -22.63 15.07 24.47
CA GLN A 575 -23.92 14.77 25.11
C GLN A 575 -24.02 13.32 25.60
N LEU A 576 -23.60 12.35 24.78
CA LEU A 576 -23.63 10.92 25.12
C LEU A 576 -22.66 10.54 26.26
N GLU A 577 -21.49 11.19 26.33
CA GLU A 577 -20.45 10.92 27.32
C GLU A 577 -20.51 11.86 28.54
N GLY A 578 -21.62 12.60 28.74
CA GLY A 578 -21.80 13.48 29.90
C GLY A 578 -20.78 14.63 29.99
N CYS A 579 -20.37 15.19 28.85
CA CYS A 579 -19.34 16.23 28.70
C CYS A 579 -17.96 15.83 29.26
N HIS A 580 -17.56 14.57 29.10
CA HIS A 580 -16.27 14.05 29.57
C HIS A 580 -15.07 14.86 29.07
N SER A 581 -14.23 15.36 30.00
CA SER A 581 -13.09 16.25 29.73
C SER A 581 -12.06 15.70 28.73
N LEU A 582 -11.75 14.39 28.77
CA LEU A 582 -10.88 13.75 27.77
C LEU A 582 -11.38 13.96 26.34
N LEU A 583 -12.66 13.68 26.05
CA LEU A 583 -13.22 13.87 24.70
C LEU A 583 -13.27 15.35 24.32
N LEU A 584 -13.60 16.22 25.29
CA LEU A 584 -13.56 17.67 25.12
C LEU A 584 -12.15 18.16 24.72
N SER A 585 -11.08 17.62 25.32
CA SER A 585 -9.70 17.95 24.95
C SER A 585 -9.43 17.67 23.47
N PHE A 586 -9.71 16.45 22.99
CA PHE A 586 -9.52 16.10 21.56
C PHE A 586 -10.37 16.97 20.62
N ILE A 587 -11.57 17.37 21.05
CA ILE A 587 -12.42 18.30 20.29
C ILE A 587 -11.81 19.71 20.27
N LEU A 588 -11.20 20.17 21.35
CA LEU A 588 -10.48 21.45 21.38
C LEU A 588 -9.19 21.40 20.55
N ASP A 589 -8.47 20.27 20.51
CA ASP A 589 -7.34 20.05 19.59
C ASP A 589 -7.76 20.24 18.13
N PHE A 590 -8.96 19.77 17.76
CA PHE A 590 -9.54 20.02 16.44
C PHE A 590 -9.87 21.50 16.21
N TYR A 591 -10.50 22.18 17.17
CA TYR A 591 -10.87 23.58 17.01
C TYR A 591 -9.68 24.57 17.07
N GLU A 592 -8.55 24.19 17.67
CA GLU A 592 -7.28 24.91 17.54
C GLU A 592 -6.70 24.83 16.12
N THR A 593 -6.87 23.70 15.41
CA THR A 593 -6.56 23.62 13.97
C THR A 593 -7.53 24.46 13.14
N VAL A 594 -8.84 24.40 13.43
CA VAL A 594 -9.88 25.17 12.72
C VAL A 594 -9.72 26.68 12.91
N CYS A 595 -9.36 27.15 14.11
CA CYS A 595 -9.17 28.58 14.35
C CYS A 595 -7.93 29.16 13.64
N ASP A 596 -7.11 28.33 12.99
CA ASP A 596 -5.88 28.73 12.31
C ASP A 596 -5.99 28.77 10.78
N MET A 597 -7.08 28.25 10.19
CA MET A 597 -7.29 28.15 8.73
C MET A 597 -6.97 29.44 7.95
N PHE A 598 -7.43 30.59 8.47
CA PHE A 598 -7.30 31.87 7.78
C PHE A 598 -5.87 32.43 7.77
N LEU A 599 -5.30 32.76 8.94
CA LEU A 599 -3.99 33.42 9.01
C LEU A 599 -2.79 32.47 8.87
N LYS A 600 -2.91 31.20 9.28
CA LYS A 600 -1.77 30.26 9.27
C LYS A 600 -1.66 29.50 7.96
N TYR A 601 -2.79 29.08 7.40
CA TYR A 601 -2.85 28.24 6.20
C TYR A 601 -3.36 28.96 4.94
N GLY A 602 -3.63 30.27 5.04
CA GLY A 602 -4.00 31.13 3.91
C GLY A 602 -5.39 30.87 3.31
N LEU A 603 -6.23 30.06 3.96
CA LEU A 603 -7.52 29.65 3.41
C LEU A 603 -8.59 30.72 3.74
N PRO A 604 -9.25 31.37 2.74
CA PRO A 604 -10.06 32.58 2.94
C PRO A 604 -11.47 32.34 3.53
N MET A 605 -11.54 31.55 4.62
CA MET A 605 -12.75 31.15 5.32
C MET A 605 -12.53 31.10 6.84
N VAL A 606 -13.63 31.24 7.60
CA VAL A 606 -13.64 31.07 9.06
C VAL A 606 -14.92 30.31 9.43
N VAL A 607 -14.77 29.21 10.17
CA VAL A 607 -15.90 28.39 10.67
C VAL A 607 -15.84 28.39 12.19
N MET A 608 -16.96 28.74 12.83
CA MET A 608 -17.09 28.79 14.29
C MET A 608 -17.33 27.39 14.89
N PRO A 609 -16.92 27.13 16.15
CA PRO A 609 -17.36 25.94 16.86
C PRO A 609 -18.89 25.96 17.07
N PRO A 610 -19.57 24.80 16.99
CA PRO A 610 -21.00 24.72 17.26
C PRO A 610 -21.29 24.99 18.74
N VAL A 611 -22.52 25.40 19.04
CA VAL A 611 -22.99 25.65 20.41
C VAL A 611 -22.79 24.45 21.34
N GLY A 612 -22.92 23.23 20.80
CA GLY A 612 -22.69 21.96 21.50
C GLY A 612 -21.22 21.62 21.79
N VAL A 613 -20.28 22.51 21.43
CA VAL A 613 -18.87 22.45 21.82
C VAL A 613 -18.49 23.70 22.62
N PHE A 614 -18.92 24.88 22.15
CA PHE A 614 -18.63 26.16 22.82
C PHE A 614 -19.10 26.19 24.28
N TYR A 615 -20.35 25.79 24.57
CA TYR A 615 -20.88 25.84 25.93
C TYR A 615 -20.30 24.76 26.85
N PRO A 616 -20.16 23.48 26.44
CA PRO A 616 -19.42 22.49 27.24
C PRO A 616 -17.97 22.88 27.53
N ALA A 617 -17.28 23.53 26.59
CA ALA A 617 -15.93 24.06 26.82
C ALA A 617 -15.92 25.23 27.83
N LEU A 618 -16.92 26.11 27.76
CA LEU A 618 -17.02 27.25 28.67
C LEU A 618 -17.35 26.81 30.10
N PHE A 619 -18.26 25.85 30.28
CA PHE A 619 -18.68 25.33 31.59
C PHE A 619 -17.90 24.10 32.05
N ALA A 620 -16.73 23.84 31.46
CA ALA A 620 -15.88 22.72 31.83
C ALA A 620 -15.49 22.78 33.31
N THR A 621 -15.32 21.61 33.93
CA THR A 621 -14.85 21.49 35.32
C THR A 621 -13.32 21.52 35.42
N ASP A 622 -12.61 21.34 34.30
CA ASP A 622 -11.16 21.49 34.22
C ASP A 622 -10.75 22.87 33.67
N PRO A 623 -9.72 23.52 34.25
CA PRO A 623 -9.28 24.86 33.83
C PRO A 623 -8.58 24.86 32.48
N VAL A 624 -8.06 23.71 32.04
CA VAL A 624 -7.37 23.56 30.76
C VAL A 624 -8.34 23.79 29.61
N SER A 625 -9.53 23.18 29.63
CA SER A 625 -10.55 23.39 28.59
C SER A 625 -11.00 24.85 28.48
N VAL A 626 -11.13 25.56 29.61
CA VAL A 626 -11.52 26.98 29.62
C VAL A 626 -10.39 27.88 29.11
N ASP A 627 -9.13 27.59 29.47
CA ASP A 627 -7.95 28.30 28.94
C ASP A 627 -7.81 28.13 27.43
N ARG A 628 -7.94 26.89 26.94
CA ARG A 628 -7.92 26.53 25.52
C ARG A 628 -9.06 27.19 24.75
N LEU A 629 -10.28 27.25 25.32
CA LEU A 629 -11.37 28.03 24.74
C LEU A 629 -11.02 29.53 24.65
N GLY A 630 -10.38 30.09 25.67
CA GLY A 630 -9.84 31.45 25.65
C GLY A 630 -8.87 31.67 24.49
N TYR A 631 -7.91 30.76 24.31
CA TYR A 631 -6.98 30.78 23.19
C TYR A 631 -7.70 30.73 21.83
N ILE A 632 -8.61 29.77 21.64
CA ILE A 632 -9.41 29.63 20.40
C ILE A 632 -10.18 30.92 20.10
N MET A 633 -10.85 31.51 21.09
CA MET A 633 -11.60 32.76 20.93
C MET A 633 -10.69 33.96 20.61
N TYR A 634 -9.49 34.02 21.20
CA TYR A 634 -8.46 35.00 20.84
C TYR A 634 -7.99 34.83 19.37
N ARG A 635 -7.71 33.60 18.92
CA ARG A 635 -7.31 33.32 17.54
C ARG A 635 -8.40 33.69 16.54
N TYR A 636 -9.67 33.34 16.81
CA TYR A 636 -10.81 33.78 15.99
C TYR A 636 -10.91 35.31 15.92
N LYS A 637 -10.73 36.02 17.03
CA LYS A 637 -10.73 37.49 17.06
C LYS A 637 -9.66 38.06 16.12
N LYS A 638 -8.43 37.53 16.20
CA LYS A 638 -7.30 37.95 15.36
C LYS A 638 -7.59 37.74 13.87
N ASN A 639 -8.08 36.54 13.51
CA ASN A 639 -8.43 36.20 12.13
C ASN A 639 -9.56 37.09 11.58
N LEU A 640 -10.69 37.21 12.31
CA LEU A 640 -11.84 38.01 11.88
C LEU A 640 -11.51 39.51 11.78
N THR A 641 -10.65 40.02 12.65
CA THR A 641 -10.16 41.40 12.55
C THR A 641 -9.30 41.60 11.29
N SER A 642 -8.38 40.67 11.01
CA SER A 642 -7.55 40.72 9.79
C SER A 642 -8.39 40.59 8.52
N ALA A 643 -9.35 39.65 8.48
CA ALA A 643 -10.28 39.48 7.37
C ALA A 643 -11.08 40.76 7.09
N LYS A 644 -11.53 41.45 8.14
CA LYS A 644 -12.25 42.72 8.03
C LYS A 644 -11.37 43.89 7.53
N CYS A 645 -10.05 43.84 7.74
CA CYS A 645 -9.11 44.79 7.12
C CYS A 645 -8.89 44.45 5.64
N GLN A 646 -8.53 43.19 5.33
CA GLN A 646 -8.27 42.74 3.95
C GLN A 646 -9.51 42.90 3.04
N GLN A 647 -10.73 42.67 3.56
CA GLN A 647 -11.98 42.96 2.84
C GLN A 647 -12.12 44.42 2.38
N LYS A 648 -11.51 45.38 3.08
CA LYS A 648 -11.51 46.80 2.68
C LYS A 648 -10.43 47.13 1.65
N GLU A 649 -9.30 46.44 1.72
CA GLU A 649 -8.10 46.72 0.92
C GLU A 649 -8.13 46.01 -0.43
N THR A 650 -8.48 44.71 -0.47
CA THR A 650 -8.18 43.83 -1.61
C THR A 650 -9.39 43.48 -2.49
N LYS A 651 -10.62 43.84 -2.09
CA LYS A 651 -11.90 43.47 -2.76
C LYS A 651 -12.07 41.96 -3.06
N GLN A 652 -11.34 41.08 -2.39
CA GLN A 652 -11.39 39.63 -2.60
C GLN A 652 -12.70 39.02 -2.05
N VAL A 653 -13.16 37.94 -2.68
CA VAL A 653 -14.35 37.19 -2.28
C VAL A 653 -13.97 36.17 -1.21
N PHE A 654 -14.27 36.48 0.05
CA PHE A 654 -14.04 35.59 1.19
C PHE A 654 -15.29 34.76 1.51
N HIS A 655 -15.12 33.50 1.90
CA HIS A 655 -16.20 32.65 2.44
C HIS A 655 -16.47 32.98 3.94
N ILE A 656 -16.56 34.28 4.27
CA ILE A 656 -16.79 34.78 5.62
C ILE A 656 -18.09 35.60 5.62
N SER A 657 -19.16 34.96 6.11
CA SER A 657 -20.50 35.55 6.11
C SER A 657 -20.68 36.61 7.20
N ARG A 658 -21.66 37.51 7.03
CA ARG A 658 -22.11 38.41 8.13
C ARG A 658 -22.61 37.63 9.36
N GLN A 659 -23.07 36.40 9.17
CA GLN A 659 -23.53 35.52 10.22
C GLN A 659 -22.37 35.04 11.11
N THR A 660 -21.23 34.68 10.52
CA THR A 660 -20.00 34.30 11.23
C THR A 660 -19.54 35.37 12.23
N TYR A 661 -19.59 36.66 11.82
CA TYR A 661 -19.28 37.78 12.71
C TYR A 661 -20.31 37.96 13.85
N ARG A 662 -21.60 37.68 13.60
CA ARG A 662 -22.65 37.74 14.62
C ARG A 662 -22.48 36.63 15.66
N GLU A 663 -22.21 35.41 15.22
CA GLU A 663 -21.95 34.25 16.08
C GLU A 663 -20.71 34.49 16.96
N PHE A 664 -19.60 34.94 16.38
CA PHE A 664 -18.41 35.32 17.15
C PHE A 664 -18.70 36.41 18.20
N ASN A 665 -19.39 37.48 17.81
CA ASN A 665 -19.74 38.56 18.75
C ASN A 665 -20.68 38.07 19.86
N HIS A 666 -21.57 37.12 19.57
CA HIS A 666 -22.45 36.52 20.57
C HIS A 666 -21.64 35.67 21.57
N TYR A 667 -20.81 34.75 21.10
CA TYR A 667 -19.91 33.94 21.94
C TYR A 667 -18.98 34.81 22.80
N LEU A 668 -18.39 35.86 22.20
CA LEU A 668 -17.55 36.81 22.92
C LEU A 668 -18.32 37.53 24.03
N SER A 669 -19.51 38.04 23.71
CA SER A 669 -20.35 38.77 24.68
C SER A 669 -20.81 37.87 25.82
N PHE A 670 -21.13 36.61 25.52
CA PHE A 670 -21.55 35.61 26.50
C PHE A 670 -20.38 35.20 27.41
N MET A 671 -19.21 34.88 26.84
CA MET A 671 -18.01 34.49 27.60
C MET A 671 -17.53 35.61 28.53
N VAL A 672 -17.51 36.87 28.07
CA VAL A 672 -17.20 38.03 28.93
C VAL A 672 -18.27 38.25 30.00
N SER A 673 -19.56 38.05 29.67
CA SER A 673 -20.64 38.23 30.65
C SER A 673 -20.64 37.17 31.74
N CYS A 674 -20.31 35.93 31.38
CA CYS A 674 -20.11 34.79 32.26
C CYS A 674 -18.88 35.00 33.17
N LEU A 675 -17.67 34.99 32.58
CA LEU A 675 -16.41 34.96 33.32
C LEU A 675 -16.10 36.28 34.07
N TRP A 676 -16.45 37.43 33.49
CA TRP A 676 -16.03 38.74 34.01
C TRP A 676 -17.18 39.52 34.66
N ASN A 677 -18.28 39.73 33.95
CA ASN A 677 -19.35 40.61 34.44
C ASN A 677 -20.23 39.97 35.52
N SER A 678 -20.09 38.67 35.78
CA SER A 678 -20.94 37.90 36.71
C SER A 678 -22.44 38.01 36.36
N LYS A 679 -22.76 37.97 35.06
CA LYS A 679 -24.10 38.15 34.48
C LYS A 679 -24.42 37.01 33.50
N MET A 680 -25.00 35.93 34.02
CA MET A 680 -25.62 34.87 33.23
C MET A 680 -27.15 35.04 33.14
N PHE A 681 -27.76 34.36 32.15
CA PHE A 681 -29.21 34.24 31.94
C PHE A 681 -29.94 35.58 31.72
N LEU A 682 -29.29 36.56 31.11
CA LEU A 682 -29.96 37.79 30.66
C LEU A 682 -30.85 37.49 29.44
N PRO A 683 -32.05 38.10 29.33
CA PRO A 683 -32.92 37.94 28.16
C PRO A 683 -32.18 38.34 26.85
N GLY A 684 -32.28 37.50 25.82
CA GLY A 684 -31.57 37.65 24.55
C GLY A 684 -30.16 37.05 24.50
N MET A 685 -29.72 36.35 25.55
CA MET A 685 -28.54 35.47 25.51
C MET A 685 -28.92 34.07 25.00
N ALA A 686 -28.03 33.35 24.32
CA ALA A 686 -28.39 32.04 23.72
C ALA A 686 -28.56 30.87 24.73
N ILE A 687 -28.40 31.12 26.03
CA ILE A 687 -28.87 30.21 27.08
C ILE A 687 -29.83 30.98 27.98
N GLU A 688 -31.12 30.85 27.66
CA GLU A 688 -32.23 31.25 28.53
C GLU A 688 -32.64 30.01 29.33
N VAL A 689 -32.30 29.98 30.62
CA VAL A 689 -32.80 28.95 31.54
C VAL A 689 -34.05 29.50 32.18
N ASP A 690 -35.12 28.70 32.16
CA ASP A 690 -36.38 29.06 32.80
C ASP A 690 -36.17 29.40 34.29
N GLN A 691 -36.88 30.43 34.75
CA GLN A 691 -36.73 30.99 36.07
C GLN A 691 -37.20 29.99 37.16
N GLU A 692 -38.16 29.12 36.81
CA GLU A 692 -38.57 28.01 37.67
C GLU A 692 -37.45 26.98 37.84
N LEU A 693 -36.77 26.58 36.77
CA LEU A 693 -35.61 25.67 36.82
C LEU A 693 -34.44 26.25 37.64
N LEU A 694 -34.17 27.56 37.51
CA LEU A 694 -33.17 28.22 38.35
C LEU A 694 -33.57 28.20 39.83
N SER A 695 -34.85 28.34 40.17
CA SER A 695 -35.32 28.28 41.56
C SER A 695 -35.11 26.88 42.19
N LEU A 696 -35.28 25.81 41.41
CA LEU A 696 -35.05 24.43 41.85
C LEU A 696 -33.59 24.14 42.22
N SER A 697 -32.63 24.90 41.67
CA SER A 697 -31.20 24.74 41.97
C SER A 697 -30.81 25.09 43.41
N LYS A 698 -31.64 25.88 44.13
CA LYS A 698 -31.38 26.43 45.47
C LYS A 698 -30.10 27.27 45.61
N VAL A 699 -29.44 27.64 44.51
CA VAL A 699 -28.27 28.52 44.52
C VAL A 699 -28.74 29.97 44.73
N ALA A 700 -28.18 30.67 45.71
CA ALA A 700 -28.65 32.03 46.07
C ALA A 700 -28.37 33.09 45.00
N LYS A 701 -27.31 32.90 44.19
CA LYS A 701 -26.91 33.79 43.08
C LYS A 701 -26.40 32.96 41.90
N PRO A 702 -27.27 32.29 41.11
CA PRO A 702 -26.83 31.47 39.99
C PRO A 702 -26.04 32.28 38.95
N TRP A 703 -26.35 33.58 38.78
CA TRP A 703 -25.66 34.46 37.84
C TRP A 703 -24.18 34.75 38.17
N THR A 704 -23.75 34.59 39.43
CA THR A 704 -22.32 34.72 39.82
C THR A 704 -21.57 33.38 39.80
N SER A 705 -22.25 32.25 39.59
CA SER A 705 -21.66 30.92 39.83
C SER A 705 -20.59 30.49 38.80
N PHE A 706 -20.43 31.25 37.72
CA PHE A 706 -19.46 31.00 36.64
C PHE A 706 -18.53 32.19 36.36
N ASP A 707 -18.40 33.13 37.30
CA ASP A 707 -17.32 34.14 37.23
C ASP A 707 -15.95 33.51 37.54
N LEU A 708 -14.84 34.17 37.18
CA LEU A 708 -13.47 33.63 37.35
C LEU A 708 -13.06 33.24 38.79
N ILE A 709 -13.85 33.55 39.81
CA ILE A 709 -13.62 33.15 41.21
C ILE A 709 -14.45 31.92 41.57
N HIS A 710 -15.73 31.89 41.16
CA HIS A 710 -16.68 30.83 41.51
C HIS A 710 -16.78 29.72 40.46
N HIS A 711 -16.25 29.93 39.26
CA HIS A 711 -16.25 28.95 38.18
C HIS A 711 -15.71 27.59 38.65
N PRO A 712 -16.38 26.46 38.40
CA PRO A 712 -15.95 25.14 38.88
C PRO A 712 -14.47 24.83 38.60
N ALA A 713 -14.00 25.21 37.41
CA ALA A 713 -12.60 25.05 37.00
C ALA A 713 -11.57 25.90 37.77
N PHE A 714 -11.95 27.08 38.29
CA PHE A 714 -11.05 28.03 38.92
C PHE A 714 -11.25 28.17 40.44
N LEU A 715 -12.35 27.63 40.99
CA LEU A 715 -12.68 27.69 42.41
C LEU A 715 -11.55 27.18 43.33
N GLY A 716 -10.84 26.12 42.93
CA GLY A 716 -9.67 25.63 43.66
C GLY A 716 -8.51 26.63 43.72
N TYR A 717 -8.28 27.39 42.63
CA TYR A 717 -7.27 28.44 42.58
C TYR A 717 -7.69 29.69 43.35
N ALA A 718 -8.98 30.02 43.35
CA ALA A 718 -9.53 31.09 44.18
C ALA A 718 -9.38 30.81 45.68
N LEU A 719 -9.59 29.57 46.11
CA LEU A 719 -9.38 29.12 47.49
C LEU A 719 -7.89 29.17 47.88
N ASP A 720 -7.00 28.62 47.06
CA ASP A 720 -5.55 28.66 47.29
C ASP A 720 -5.02 30.12 47.35
N PHE A 721 -5.47 30.99 46.44
CA PHE A 721 -5.17 32.42 46.49
C PHE A 721 -5.69 33.08 47.78
N HIS A 722 -6.93 32.81 48.19
CA HIS A 722 -7.48 33.32 49.44
C HIS A 722 -6.66 32.87 50.66
N HIS A 723 -6.25 31.60 50.73
CA HIS A 723 -5.39 31.11 51.81
C HIS A 723 -4.00 31.77 51.82
N LYS A 724 -3.42 32.06 50.65
CA LYS A 724 -2.14 32.77 50.53
C LYS A 724 -2.23 34.25 50.93
N CYS A 725 -3.34 34.92 50.62
CA CYS A 725 -3.53 36.34 50.94
C CYS A 725 -4.06 36.58 52.37
N TRP A 726 -4.82 35.65 52.95
CA TRP A 726 -5.42 35.77 54.28
C TRP A 726 -5.27 34.49 55.12
N PRO A 727 -4.04 34.09 55.50
CA PRO A 727 -3.80 32.85 56.25
C PRO A 727 -4.46 32.80 57.64
N GLU A 728 -4.79 33.96 58.23
CA GLU A 728 -5.40 34.07 59.56
C GLU A 728 -6.94 34.01 59.55
N ARG A 729 -7.60 34.12 58.38
CA ARG A 729 -9.06 34.12 58.29
C ARG A 729 -9.61 32.70 58.24
N LYS A 730 -10.45 32.34 59.22
CA LYS A 730 -11.18 31.05 59.26
C LYS A 730 -12.44 31.03 58.37
N GLU A 731 -13.02 32.19 58.09
CA GLU A 731 -14.16 32.30 57.17
C GLU A 731 -13.66 32.54 55.75
N ILE A 732 -14.21 31.78 54.79
CA ILE A 732 -13.88 31.86 53.37
C ILE A 732 -14.82 32.87 52.72
N ASP A 733 -14.38 34.11 52.53
CA ASP A 733 -15.09 35.09 51.70
C ASP A 733 -14.36 35.31 50.37
N LEU A 734 -14.81 34.59 49.34
CA LEU A 734 -14.32 34.74 47.99
C LEU A 734 -14.70 36.09 47.34
N ASN A 735 -15.70 36.82 47.88
CA ASN A 735 -16.07 38.15 47.35
C ASN A 735 -15.00 39.20 47.66
N SER A 736 -14.23 39.04 48.75
CA SER A 736 -13.06 39.87 49.07
C SER A 736 -12.02 39.90 47.94
N ILE A 737 -11.96 38.88 47.06
CA ILE A 737 -11.07 38.84 45.90
C ILE A 737 -11.51 39.85 44.81
N LYS A 738 -12.81 40.17 44.69
CA LYS A 738 -13.32 41.15 43.70
C LYS A 738 -13.03 42.61 44.08
N ALA A 739 -12.47 42.87 45.26
CA ALA A 739 -12.18 44.22 45.72
C ALA A 739 -10.88 44.77 45.09
N GLY A 740 -10.93 46.03 44.64
CA GLY A 740 -9.75 46.87 44.40
C GLY A 740 -8.57 46.20 43.70
N LYS A 741 -7.38 46.25 44.33
CA LYS A 741 -6.12 45.72 43.81
C LYS A 741 -6.02 44.19 43.94
N GLN A 742 -6.80 43.58 44.82
CA GLN A 742 -6.80 42.15 45.07
C GLN A 742 -7.27 41.36 43.83
N TRP A 743 -8.17 41.95 43.04
CA TRP A 743 -8.60 41.40 41.75
C TRP A 743 -7.46 41.33 40.73
N ASP A 744 -6.62 42.37 40.64
CA ASP A 744 -5.47 42.37 39.75
C ASP A 744 -4.41 41.34 40.17
N TRP A 745 -4.14 41.23 41.47
CA TRP A 745 -3.24 40.21 42.02
C TRP A 745 -3.77 38.79 41.80
N TYR A 746 -5.09 38.57 41.88
CA TYR A 746 -5.69 37.28 41.57
C TYR A 746 -5.51 36.89 40.09
N LEU A 747 -5.65 37.85 39.18
CA LEU A 747 -5.42 37.62 37.75
C LEU A 747 -3.94 37.35 37.44
N GLU A 748 -3.02 38.11 38.03
CA GLU A 748 -1.57 37.85 37.91
C GLU A 748 -1.21 36.47 38.47
N PHE A 749 -1.76 36.09 39.63
CA PHE A 749 -1.63 34.75 40.18
C PHE A 749 -2.18 33.70 39.21
N LEU A 750 -3.40 33.86 38.69
CA LEU A 750 -4.02 32.91 37.77
C LEU A 750 -3.17 32.71 36.51
N PHE A 751 -2.69 33.80 35.89
CA PHE A 751 -1.82 33.71 34.71
C PHE A 751 -0.45 33.11 35.01
N SER A 752 0.08 33.28 36.25
CA SER A 752 1.32 32.60 36.68
C SER A 752 1.21 31.08 36.75
N GLN A 753 -0.01 30.52 36.82
CA GLN A 753 -0.25 29.07 36.82
C GLN A 753 -0.24 28.45 35.41
N GLY A 754 0.03 29.25 34.35
CA GLY A 754 0.18 28.76 32.98
C GLY A 754 -1.02 29.00 32.06
N PHE A 755 -2.08 29.66 32.54
CA PHE A 755 -3.30 29.97 31.76
C PHE A 755 -3.10 31.12 30.76
N GLN A 756 -2.27 30.88 29.74
CA GLN A 756 -1.90 31.87 28.71
C GLN A 756 -3.02 32.13 27.70
N GLY A 757 -3.87 31.15 27.39
CA GLY A 757 -5.00 31.32 26.47
C GLY A 757 -6.04 32.29 27.03
N LEU A 758 -6.37 32.14 28.30
CA LEU A 758 -7.22 33.04 29.07
C LEU A 758 -6.59 34.44 29.20
N GLN A 759 -5.27 34.53 29.42
CA GLN A 759 -4.55 35.80 29.46
C GLN A 759 -4.70 36.57 28.13
N GLN A 760 -4.45 35.91 26.99
CA GLN A 760 -4.58 36.49 25.65
C GLN A 760 -6.04 36.89 25.34
N PHE A 761 -7.01 36.08 25.77
CA PHE A 761 -8.43 36.41 25.68
C PHE A 761 -8.78 37.68 26.45
N VAL A 762 -8.43 37.74 27.74
CA VAL A 762 -8.73 38.89 28.62
C VAL A 762 -8.06 40.16 28.09
N GLN A 763 -6.76 40.13 27.80
CA GLN A 763 -6.02 41.30 27.30
C GLN A 763 -6.57 41.82 25.97
N SER A 764 -6.94 40.91 25.05
CA SER A 764 -7.46 41.32 23.74
C SER A 764 -8.90 41.81 23.78
N SER A 765 -9.72 41.35 24.74
CA SER A 765 -11.18 41.51 24.70
C SER A 765 -11.79 42.36 25.80
N ILE A 766 -11.05 42.62 26.87
CA ILE A 766 -11.52 43.41 28.00
C ILE A 766 -10.66 44.67 28.07
N THR A 767 -11.18 45.77 27.51
CA THR A 767 -10.52 47.07 27.55
C THR A 767 -10.45 47.58 28.99
N ARG A 768 -9.34 47.31 29.69
CA ARG A 768 -9.05 47.97 30.96
C ARG A 768 -9.02 49.48 30.70
N ARG A 769 -10.01 50.22 31.20
CA ARG A 769 -9.91 51.68 31.30
C ARG A 769 -8.72 51.99 32.19
N SER A 770 -7.62 52.46 31.61
CA SER A 770 -6.48 52.96 32.36
C SER A 770 -6.95 54.14 33.21
N VAL A 771 -7.07 53.93 34.52
CA VAL A 771 -7.20 55.02 35.50
C VAL A 771 -5.79 55.52 35.79
N ALA A 772 -5.17 56.11 34.77
CA ALA A 772 -3.98 56.94 34.89
C ALA A 772 -4.41 58.35 34.45
N GLY A 773 -4.82 59.15 35.42
CA GLY A 773 -5.13 60.55 35.17
C GLY A 773 -3.85 61.34 34.97
N THR A 774 -3.73 62.02 33.83
CA THR A 774 -2.96 63.24 33.71
C THR A 774 -3.85 64.26 33.04
N ASN A 775 -4.04 65.40 33.71
CA ASN A 775 -4.67 66.56 33.12
C ASN A 775 -3.90 66.94 31.86
N ASP A 776 -4.62 67.22 30.77
CA ASP A 776 -4.21 68.35 29.94
C ASP A 776 -5.44 69.07 29.41
N GLN A 777 -5.45 70.40 29.60
CA GLN A 777 -6.51 71.27 29.13
C GLN A 777 -6.15 71.75 27.72
N GLY A 778 -6.79 71.17 26.70
CA GLY A 778 -6.63 71.59 25.31
C GLY A 778 -7.97 72.05 24.72
N GLN A 779 -8.16 73.37 24.62
CA GLN A 779 -9.10 73.93 23.64
C GLN A 779 -8.67 73.41 22.25
N GLY A 780 -9.53 72.97 21.35
CA GLY A 780 -10.91 73.37 21.13
C GLY A 780 -10.99 73.95 19.73
N ASP A 781 -11.38 73.12 18.75
CA ASP A 781 -12.27 73.59 17.70
C ASP A 781 -13.01 72.44 17.00
N ARG A 782 -14.25 72.71 16.58
CA ARG A 782 -15.09 71.79 15.82
C ARG A 782 -15.39 72.41 14.45
N GLN A 783 -15.10 71.68 13.38
CA GLN A 783 -15.83 71.86 12.11
C GLN A 783 -16.35 70.51 11.62
N PRO A 784 -17.66 70.39 11.32
CA PRO A 784 -18.23 69.23 10.66
C PRO A 784 -18.30 69.44 9.14
N THR A 785 -17.90 68.44 8.36
CA THR A 785 -18.19 68.38 6.92
C THR A 785 -19.05 67.18 6.61
N ASN A 786 -20.30 67.44 6.25
CA ASN A 786 -21.18 66.47 5.60
C ASN A 786 -20.80 66.33 4.12
N SER A 787 -20.58 65.09 3.67
CA SER A 787 -20.96 64.59 2.33
C SER A 787 -20.90 63.06 2.29
#